data_AF-A0A495XKN0-F1
#
_entry.id   AF-A0A495XKN0-F1
#
_cell.length_a   1.000
_cell.length_b   1.000
_cell.length_c   1.000
_cell.angle_alpha   90.00
_cell.angle_beta   90.00
_cell.angle_gamma   90.00
#
_symmetry.space_group_name_H-M   'P 1'
#
loop_
_entity.id
_entity.type
_entity.pdbx_description
1 polymer ?
#
loop_
_entity_poly.entity_id
_entity_poly.type
_entity_poly.pdbx_seq_one_letter_code
_entity_poly.pdbx_strand_id
1 'polypeptide(L)'
;MSSRLRRALQTGLTSIVVAGAAVAVAPAASAANAYYVDCSSTGTPLGTQTAPFNALSQVNARTFGAGDSVLFKRGTTCNGQFVASGSGAAGSPVVLGAYGSGGRPVLDGQGAVGETVLLKDVSHWTVQDIRVTNPGTTGERAGVRVRSTTTAAKAGITLTGLEVDNVAGWSNKTGTNAAWFKGSAGISVLSDATAGAIAGLHITDNYVHDTGGGGIKITIKPAQYHTDVYIARNQIISVGGDGIVVHGSDSPLIEHNRADNLGGGAYPFLGGNFAGMWPINSKDPVFQFNEVTRSYPSIYDSTAWDCDGAIVGTCTYQYNFSSNNAGGFFLGCQHCTEYPNYKAKQVIRYNVSQDDCRIAADGDKYSASVYYNNTFYCMARPFDVKVPTASVATTLFANNIFVSQHGSLPVGTGVSYQSNLYWGGFTAPSGDPGAVTSDPRLNYAGGSATGFNSVDGYKLTTGSPALGAGSVVAEAGARDYFGAAVPRADGKVNIGADNSSGVAAKVYGSLREAFNNVGISNDLNPKAGGISKSGRSFSGQALEAAGIKYPSAVVGGVTFNWPQRYYGFPDNVKAAGQRIAVSGSGTKLAFLGASTFGTQTGTGTVTYTDGSTAAFTLSFGDFWASTAIAGNTQAAFMTYHNKPPTTYNLASTGRDEQDVRLWFTSVPLDPAKTVASVTLPDVGGPLATAGIHVFAMEVS
;
A
#
# COMPACT_ATOMS: atom_id res chain seq x y z
N MET A 1 -21.70 33.93 19.53
CA MET A 1 -22.82 34.25 20.44
C MET A 1 -23.31 35.67 20.16
N SER A 2 -24.63 35.88 20.25
CA SER A 2 -25.38 37.16 20.12
C SER A 2 -25.49 37.75 18.70
N SER A 3 -26.61 38.32 18.22
CA SER A 3 -27.97 38.46 18.75
C SER A 3 -28.93 38.86 17.63
N ARG A 4 -30.22 38.57 17.86
CA ARG A 4 -31.38 38.62 16.96
C ARG A 4 -32.08 39.99 16.92
N LEU A 5 -32.83 40.16 15.82
CA LEU A 5 -34.14 40.83 15.63
C LEU A 5 -34.32 42.33 15.94
N ARG A 6 -34.89 43.05 14.95
CA ARG A 6 -36.08 43.91 15.15
C ARG A 6 -37.05 43.81 13.97
N ARG A 7 -38.32 43.52 14.28
CA ARG A 7 -39.51 43.57 13.40
C ARG A 7 -40.01 45.02 13.29
N ALA A 8 -40.58 45.37 12.14
CA ALA A 8 -41.57 46.43 12.03
C ALA A 8 -42.83 45.86 11.35
N LEU A 9 -43.98 46.01 12.02
CA LEU A 9 -45.32 45.70 11.51
C LEU A 9 -45.79 46.85 10.60
N GLN A 10 -46.33 46.53 9.44
CA GLN A 10 -47.37 47.35 8.80
C GLN A 10 -48.45 46.43 8.24
N THR A 11 -49.67 46.64 8.73
CA THR A 11 -50.92 46.00 8.36
C THR A 11 -51.50 46.68 7.11
N GLY A 12 -51.82 45.90 6.08
CA GLY A 12 -52.61 46.32 4.92
C GLY A 12 -53.62 45.21 4.55
N LEU A 13 -54.90 45.59 4.46
CA LEU A 13 -56.04 44.71 4.22
C LEU A 13 -56.17 44.29 2.74
N THR A 14 -56.24 42.97 2.54
CA THR A 14 -57.10 42.18 1.62
C THR A 14 -57.31 42.55 0.15
N SER A 15 -56.94 41.60 -0.72
CA SER A 15 -57.78 41.12 -1.83
C SER A 15 -57.66 39.60 -1.89
N ILE A 16 -58.74 38.89 -1.55
CA ILE A 16 -58.82 37.43 -1.56
C ILE A 16 -59.11 36.98 -2.98
N VAL A 17 -58.11 36.40 -3.66
CA VAL A 17 -58.32 35.51 -4.81
C VAL A 17 -58.29 34.10 -4.25
N VAL A 18 -59.43 33.41 -4.29
CA VAL A 18 -59.51 31.98 -3.97
C VAL A 18 -58.90 31.22 -5.15
N ALA A 19 -57.58 31.06 -5.14
CA ALA A 19 -56.90 30.07 -5.96
C ALA A 19 -57.01 28.73 -5.22
N GLY A 20 -57.76 27.79 -5.79
CA GLY A 20 -57.85 26.42 -5.28
C GLY A 20 -56.45 25.81 -5.21
N ALA A 21 -55.92 25.65 -4.00
CA ALA A 21 -54.73 24.87 -3.77
C ALA A 21 -55.07 23.40 -4.05
N ALA A 22 -54.73 22.92 -5.25
CA ALA A 22 -54.58 21.50 -5.47
C ALA A 22 -53.49 21.02 -4.52
N VAL A 23 -53.88 20.34 -3.44
CA VAL A 23 -52.96 19.55 -2.62
C VAL A 23 -52.40 18.50 -3.56
N ALA A 24 -51.19 18.73 -4.07
CA ALA A 24 -50.41 17.70 -4.73
C ALA A 24 -50.14 16.63 -3.66
N VAL A 25 -50.99 15.60 -3.64
CA VAL A 25 -50.74 14.38 -2.88
C VAL A 25 -49.41 13.86 -3.41
N ALA A 26 -48.36 13.94 -2.59
CA ALA A 26 -47.10 13.27 -2.88
C ALA A 26 -47.44 11.81 -3.20
N PRO A 27 -46.97 11.25 -4.33
CA PRO A 27 -47.25 9.86 -4.64
C PRO A 27 -46.81 9.02 -3.44
N ALA A 28 -47.74 8.19 -2.95
CA ALA A 28 -47.45 7.27 -1.86
C ALA A 28 -46.16 6.51 -2.20
N ALA A 29 -45.15 6.60 -1.34
CA ALA A 29 -43.94 5.82 -1.50
C ALA A 29 -44.36 4.34 -1.57
N SER A 30 -44.13 3.71 -2.73
CA SER A 30 -44.30 2.27 -2.88
C SER A 30 -43.53 1.59 -1.74
N ALA A 31 -44.14 0.60 -1.08
CA ALA A 31 -43.44 -0.17 -0.07
C ALA A 31 -42.20 -0.81 -0.71
N ALA A 32 -41.04 -0.64 -0.07
CA ALA A 32 -39.79 -1.27 -0.47
C ALA A 32 -39.95 -2.80 -0.46
N ASN A 33 -39.60 -3.45 -1.57
CA ASN A 33 -39.70 -4.90 -1.71
C ASN A 33 -38.35 -5.57 -1.47
N ALA A 34 -38.36 -6.70 -0.76
CA ALA A 34 -37.20 -7.58 -0.63
C ALA A 34 -37.36 -8.82 -1.51
N TYR A 35 -36.44 -9.01 -2.44
CA TYR A 35 -36.34 -10.16 -3.33
C TYR A 35 -35.23 -11.08 -2.86
N TYR A 36 -35.56 -12.34 -2.61
CA TYR A 36 -34.62 -13.32 -2.08
C TYR A 36 -34.15 -14.27 -3.17
N VAL A 37 -32.86 -14.60 -3.16
CA VAL A 37 -32.21 -15.47 -4.15
C VAL A 37 -31.45 -16.59 -3.45
N ASP A 38 -31.72 -17.83 -3.83
CA ASP A 38 -31.02 -19.04 -3.41
C ASP A 38 -30.86 -19.95 -4.63
N CYS A 39 -29.69 -19.89 -5.29
CA CYS A 39 -29.42 -20.71 -6.48
C CYS A 39 -29.24 -22.20 -6.19
N SER A 40 -29.30 -22.62 -4.91
CA SER A 40 -29.41 -24.03 -4.53
C SER A 40 -30.87 -24.50 -4.38
N SER A 41 -31.84 -23.59 -4.39
CA SER A 41 -33.25 -23.92 -4.22
C SER A 41 -33.84 -24.61 -5.45
N THR A 42 -34.51 -25.74 -5.22
CA THR A 42 -35.27 -26.47 -6.24
C THR A 42 -36.77 -26.16 -6.22
N GLY A 43 -37.20 -25.23 -5.38
CA GLY A 43 -38.62 -24.85 -5.23
C GLY A 43 -39.13 -23.91 -6.33
N THR A 44 -40.41 -23.54 -6.24
CA THR A 44 -41.01 -22.55 -7.15
C THR A 44 -40.41 -21.15 -6.89
N PRO A 45 -39.82 -20.49 -7.89
CA PRO A 45 -39.02 -19.28 -7.67
C PRO A 45 -39.86 -18.00 -7.72
N LEU A 46 -40.55 -17.68 -6.62
CA LEU A 46 -41.42 -16.50 -6.53
C LEU A 46 -40.70 -15.22 -6.10
N GLY A 47 -39.47 -15.33 -5.59
CA GLY A 47 -38.66 -14.21 -5.10
C GLY A 47 -38.95 -13.81 -3.65
N THR A 48 -39.79 -14.56 -2.92
CA THR A 48 -40.02 -14.35 -1.48
C THR A 48 -38.99 -15.12 -0.66
N GLN A 49 -38.87 -14.83 0.64
CA GLN A 49 -37.90 -15.53 1.49
C GLN A 49 -38.13 -17.04 1.57
N THR A 50 -39.39 -17.49 1.56
CA THR A 50 -39.76 -18.92 1.61
C THR A 50 -39.77 -19.58 0.23
N ALA A 51 -39.85 -18.80 -0.84
CA ALA A 51 -39.84 -19.25 -2.23
C ALA A 51 -38.89 -18.36 -3.06
N PRO A 52 -37.57 -18.41 -2.78
CA PRO A 52 -36.60 -17.50 -3.38
C PRO A 52 -36.43 -17.76 -4.87
N PHE A 53 -36.01 -16.75 -5.62
CA PHE A 53 -35.46 -16.96 -6.96
C PHE A 53 -34.29 -17.94 -6.89
N ASN A 54 -34.12 -18.77 -7.91
CA ASN A 54 -33.09 -19.79 -7.98
C ASN A 54 -32.15 -19.65 -9.18
N ALA A 55 -32.30 -18.58 -9.97
CA ALA A 55 -31.41 -18.27 -11.08
C ALA A 55 -31.26 -16.76 -11.29
N LEU A 56 -30.09 -16.33 -11.76
CA LEU A 56 -29.83 -14.91 -12.10
C LEU A 56 -30.76 -14.38 -13.20
N SER A 57 -31.22 -15.24 -14.12
CA SER A 57 -32.16 -14.85 -15.18
C SER A 57 -33.48 -14.29 -14.63
N GLN A 58 -33.96 -14.78 -13.48
CA GLN A 58 -35.18 -14.31 -12.84
C GLN A 58 -34.98 -12.94 -12.19
N VAL A 59 -33.80 -12.71 -11.62
CA VAL A 59 -33.43 -11.44 -11.00
C VAL A 59 -33.19 -10.38 -12.07
N ASN A 60 -32.47 -10.72 -13.14
CA ASN A 60 -32.16 -9.84 -14.27
C ASN A 60 -33.42 -9.44 -15.08
N ALA A 61 -34.52 -10.18 -14.95
CA ALA A 61 -35.80 -9.83 -15.55
C ALA A 61 -36.61 -8.79 -14.75
N ARG A 62 -36.11 -8.33 -13.61
CA ARG A 62 -36.76 -7.34 -12.74
C ARG A 62 -36.20 -5.94 -12.96
N THR A 63 -37.04 -4.95 -12.66
CA THR A 63 -36.65 -3.54 -12.56
C THR A 63 -36.91 -3.08 -11.14
N PHE A 64 -35.88 -2.63 -10.44
CA PHE A 64 -35.94 -2.27 -9.03
C PHE A 64 -36.19 -0.77 -8.83
N GLY A 65 -36.94 -0.42 -7.80
CA GLY A 65 -37.26 0.94 -7.41
C GLY A 65 -36.61 1.37 -6.08
N ALA A 66 -36.90 2.60 -5.66
CA ALA A 66 -36.37 3.17 -4.42
C ALA A 66 -36.66 2.28 -3.19
N GLY A 67 -35.61 1.92 -2.47
CA GLY A 67 -35.65 1.11 -1.25
C GLY A 67 -35.70 -0.41 -1.47
N ASP A 68 -35.86 -0.89 -2.71
CA ASP A 68 -35.90 -2.33 -2.98
C ASP A 68 -34.57 -3.01 -2.59
N SER A 69 -34.63 -4.30 -2.28
CA SER A 69 -33.46 -5.13 -1.96
C SER A 69 -33.45 -6.43 -2.73
N VAL A 70 -32.27 -6.87 -3.18
CA VAL A 70 -32.00 -8.17 -3.77
C VAL A 70 -30.99 -8.88 -2.88
N LEU A 71 -31.43 -9.91 -2.16
CA LEU A 71 -30.66 -10.56 -1.12
C LEU A 71 -30.33 -12.00 -1.51
N PHE A 72 -29.04 -12.30 -1.68
CA PHE A 72 -28.55 -13.64 -1.98
C PHE A 72 -28.26 -14.44 -0.71
N LYS A 73 -28.62 -15.72 -0.70
CA LYS A 73 -28.47 -16.58 0.48
C LYS A 73 -26.99 -16.87 0.74
N ARG A 74 -26.53 -16.57 1.94
CA ARG A 74 -25.18 -16.94 2.40
C ARG A 74 -24.92 -18.44 2.23
N GLY A 75 -23.68 -18.78 1.86
CA GLY A 75 -23.26 -20.15 1.57
C GLY A 75 -23.70 -20.71 0.21
N THR A 76 -24.28 -19.90 -0.67
CA THR A 76 -24.69 -20.34 -2.03
C THR A 76 -23.80 -19.73 -3.11
N THR A 77 -23.72 -20.42 -4.26
CA THR A 77 -23.08 -19.92 -5.48
C THR A 77 -24.13 -19.79 -6.57
N CYS A 78 -24.17 -18.62 -7.21
CA CYS A 78 -24.99 -18.34 -8.38
C CYS A 78 -24.07 -18.11 -9.58
N ASN A 79 -24.25 -18.92 -10.62
CA ASN A 79 -23.44 -18.85 -11.83
C ASN A 79 -24.05 -17.90 -12.87
N GLY A 80 -23.21 -17.11 -13.53
CA GLY A 80 -23.58 -16.17 -14.59
C GLY A 80 -23.35 -14.71 -14.21
N GLN A 81 -23.96 -13.81 -14.97
CA GLN A 81 -23.79 -12.36 -14.81
C GLN A 81 -25.06 -11.75 -14.20
N PHE A 82 -24.91 -10.95 -13.15
CA PHE A 82 -25.97 -10.10 -12.62
C PHE A 82 -25.95 -8.73 -13.31
N VAL A 83 -27.10 -8.25 -13.75
CA VAL A 83 -27.25 -6.93 -14.37
C VAL A 83 -28.31 -6.13 -13.62
N ALA A 84 -27.89 -5.03 -12.99
CA ALA A 84 -28.79 -4.12 -12.32
C ALA A 84 -29.74 -3.43 -13.32
N SER A 85 -31.01 -3.31 -12.96
CA SER A 85 -32.03 -2.61 -13.74
C SER A 85 -32.92 -1.81 -12.80
N GLY A 86 -33.25 -0.57 -13.18
CA GLY A 86 -33.94 0.37 -12.32
C GLY A 86 -33.00 1.13 -11.38
N SER A 87 -33.53 2.07 -10.61
CA SER A 87 -32.73 2.97 -9.78
C SER A 87 -33.42 3.25 -8.48
N GLY A 88 -32.62 3.43 -7.43
CA GLY A 88 -33.11 3.90 -6.15
C GLY A 88 -33.36 5.40 -6.17
N ALA A 89 -33.51 5.97 -4.98
CA ALA A 89 -33.53 7.41 -4.76
C ALA A 89 -32.53 7.81 -3.66
N ALA A 90 -32.18 9.09 -3.58
CA ALA A 90 -31.42 9.61 -2.45
C ALA A 90 -32.12 9.26 -1.13
N GLY A 91 -31.38 8.69 -0.18
CA GLY A 91 -31.92 8.19 1.10
C GLY A 91 -32.61 6.82 1.05
N SER A 92 -32.94 6.32 -0.15
CA SER A 92 -33.59 5.01 -0.36
C SER A 92 -32.95 4.28 -1.56
N PRO A 93 -31.69 3.85 -1.45
CA PRO A 93 -31.02 3.14 -2.54
C PRO A 93 -31.64 1.75 -2.76
N VAL A 94 -31.43 1.18 -3.94
CA VAL A 94 -31.59 -0.27 -4.14
C VAL A 94 -30.39 -0.97 -3.50
N VAL A 95 -30.62 -2.04 -2.75
CA VAL A 95 -29.55 -2.81 -2.09
C VAL A 95 -29.39 -4.17 -2.76
N LEU A 96 -28.23 -4.47 -3.32
CA LEU A 96 -27.79 -5.83 -3.59
C LEU A 96 -26.96 -6.33 -2.42
N GLY A 97 -27.40 -7.41 -1.77
CA GLY A 97 -26.81 -7.86 -0.52
C GLY A 97 -26.95 -9.36 -0.27
N ALA A 98 -26.84 -9.73 1.00
CA ALA A 98 -26.93 -11.10 1.45
C ALA A 98 -27.99 -11.30 2.56
N TYR A 99 -28.52 -12.52 2.70
CA TYR A 99 -29.36 -12.93 3.84
C TYR A 99 -28.95 -14.31 4.37
N GLY A 100 -29.44 -14.67 5.55
CA GLY A 100 -29.14 -15.95 6.20
C GLY A 100 -27.78 -15.96 6.91
N SER A 101 -27.19 -17.15 7.08
CA SER A 101 -25.95 -17.38 7.81
C SER A 101 -24.92 -18.16 6.96
N GLY A 102 -23.64 -18.12 7.35
CA GLY A 102 -22.53 -18.74 6.62
C GLY A 102 -21.66 -17.75 5.85
N GLY A 103 -20.85 -18.24 4.90
CA GLY A 103 -19.99 -17.41 4.06
C GLY A 103 -20.78 -16.46 3.15
N ARG A 104 -20.11 -15.45 2.58
CA ARG A 104 -20.73 -14.57 1.56
C ARG A 104 -21.32 -15.40 0.42
N PRO A 105 -22.50 -15.05 -0.13
CA PRO A 105 -22.94 -15.64 -1.38
C PRO A 105 -21.94 -15.32 -2.49
N VAL A 106 -21.71 -16.29 -3.40
CA VAL A 106 -20.78 -16.15 -4.51
C VAL A 106 -21.55 -15.89 -5.79
N LEU A 107 -21.24 -14.79 -6.47
CA LEU A 107 -21.59 -14.58 -7.88
C LEU A 107 -20.36 -14.96 -8.71
N ASP A 108 -20.49 -16.02 -9.51
CA ASP A 108 -19.40 -16.55 -10.34
C ASP A 108 -19.72 -16.34 -11.82
N GLY A 109 -18.91 -15.51 -12.49
CA GLY A 109 -19.02 -15.22 -13.91
C GLY A 109 -18.62 -16.39 -14.81
N GLN A 110 -17.95 -17.42 -14.28
CA GLN A 110 -17.53 -18.63 -15.01
C GLN A 110 -16.78 -18.35 -16.33
N GLY A 111 -15.90 -17.34 -16.32
CA GLY A 111 -15.12 -16.94 -17.48
C GLY A 111 -15.86 -16.07 -18.49
N ALA A 112 -17.09 -15.63 -18.18
CA ALA A 112 -17.85 -14.71 -19.02
C ALA A 112 -17.04 -13.45 -19.36
N VAL A 113 -17.19 -12.99 -20.60
CA VAL A 113 -16.58 -11.74 -21.08
C VAL A 113 -17.30 -10.55 -20.44
N GLY A 114 -16.55 -9.48 -20.14
CA GLY A 114 -17.12 -8.26 -19.57
C GLY A 114 -17.10 -8.28 -18.05
N GLU A 115 -18.21 -8.64 -17.39
CA GLU A 115 -18.35 -8.44 -15.94
C GLU A 115 -19.26 -9.45 -15.25
N THR A 116 -18.97 -9.82 -14.00
CA THR A 116 -19.87 -10.68 -13.21
C THR A 116 -21.04 -9.90 -12.62
N VAL A 117 -20.82 -8.66 -12.18
CA VAL A 117 -21.85 -7.76 -11.65
C VAL A 117 -21.79 -6.44 -12.43
N LEU A 118 -22.88 -6.08 -13.10
CA LEU A 118 -22.98 -4.87 -13.93
C LEU A 118 -24.01 -3.88 -13.37
N LEU A 119 -23.57 -2.66 -13.07
CA LEU A 119 -24.41 -1.50 -12.78
C LEU A 119 -24.36 -0.55 -13.98
N LYS A 120 -25.23 -0.77 -14.97
CA LYS A 120 -25.24 0.01 -16.22
C LYS A 120 -26.33 1.08 -16.20
N ASP A 121 -25.93 2.33 -16.29
CA ASP A 121 -26.80 3.50 -16.36
C ASP A 121 -27.87 3.59 -15.25
N VAL A 122 -27.53 3.10 -14.06
CA VAL A 122 -28.37 3.16 -12.85
C VAL A 122 -27.84 4.17 -11.82
N SER A 123 -28.71 4.61 -10.92
CA SER A 123 -28.39 5.49 -9.78
C SER A 123 -28.91 4.91 -8.47
N HIS A 124 -28.32 5.33 -7.35
CA HIS A 124 -28.73 5.01 -5.99
C HIS A 124 -28.75 3.50 -5.75
N TRP A 125 -27.60 2.87 -5.93
CA TRP A 125 -27.37 1.45 -5.69
C TRP A 125 -26.30 1.25 -4.63
N THR A 126 -26.55 0.36 -3.69
CA THR A 126 -25.56 -0.17 -2.75
C THR A 126 -25.35 -1.65 -3.04
N VAL A 127 -24.11 -2.04 -3.33
CA VAL A 127 -23.72 -3.45 -3.51
C VAL A 127 -22.85 -3.83 -2.33
N GLN A 128 -23.27 -4.85 -1.58
CA GLN A 128 -22.59 -5.21 -0.34
C GLN A 128 -22.60 -6.70 0.00
N ASP A 129 -21.66 -7.11 0.86
CA ASP A 129 -21.66 -8.41 1.56
C ASP A 129 -21.66 -9.66 0.67
N ILE A 130 -21.26 -9.54 -0.60
CA ILE A 130 -21.16 -10.64 -1.56
C ILE A 130 -19.70 -10.90 -1.98
N ARG A 131 -19.44 -12.12 -2.45
CA ARG A 131 -18.20 -12.48 -3.15
C ARG A 131 -18.46 -12.51 -4.65
N VAL A 132 -17.57 -11.93 -5.43
CA VAL A 132 -17.66 -11.85 -6.90
C VAL A 132 -16.39 -12.42 -7.51
N THR A 133 -16.54 -13.44 -8.36
CA THR A 133 -15.42 -14.09 -9.04
C THR A 133 -15.66 -14.27 -10.54
N ASN A 134 -14.59 -14.41 -11.33
CA ASN A 134 -14.66 -14.64 -12.78
C ASN A 134 -13.39 -15.32 -13.34
N PRO A 135 -13.11 -16.58 -12.95
CA PRO A 135 -11.91 -17.27 -13.36
C PRO A 135 -11.96 -17.71 -14.83
N GLY A 136 -10.80 -17.80 -15.48
CA GLY A 136 -10.69 -18.27 -16.86
C GLY A 136 -9.43 -17.80 -17.58
N THR A 137 -9.38 -17.96 -18.90
CA THR A 137 -8.31 -17.41 -19.74
C THR A 137 -8.42 -15.90 -19.82
N THR A 138 -7.38 -15.13 -19.53
CA THR A 138 -7.40 -13.65 -19.47
C THR A 138 -8.10 -12.99 -20.66
N GLY A 139 -8.97 -12.01 -20.38
CA GLY A 139 -9.72 -11.22 -21.36
C GLY A 139 -10.13 -9.87 -20.78
N GLU A 140 -10.84 -9.02 -21.53
CA GLU A 140 -11.43 -7.80 -20.94
C GLU A 140 -12.50 -8.19 -19.91
N ARG A 141 -12.12 -8.18 -18.63
CA ARG A 141 -12.99 -8.65 -17.53
C ARG A 141 -12.90 -7.77 -16.29
N ALA A 142 -14.05 -7.55 -15.67
CA ALA A 142 -14.21 -7.00 -14.34
C ALA A 142 -15.00 -7.95 -13.43
N GLY A 143 -14.76 -7.89 -12.12
CA GLY A 143 -15.67 -8.52 -11.16
C GLY A 143 -16.96 -7.71 -11.08
N VAL A 144 -16.83 -6.47 -10.60
CA VAL A 144 -17.91 -5.48 -10.53
C VAL A 144 -17.63 -4.34 -11.50
N ARG A 145 -18.57 -4.01 -12.38
CA ARG A 145 -18.48 -2.87 -13.29
C ARG A 145 -19.63 -1.90 -13.07
N VAL A 146 -19.30 -0.64 -12.82
CA VAL A 146 -20.21 0.50 -12.97
C VAL A 146 -19.99 1.09 -14.36
N ARG A 147 -21.04 1.18 -15.18
CA ARG A 147 -20.95 1.59 -16.58
C ARG A 147 -21.93 2.72 -16.87
N SER A 148 -21.41 3.87 -17.29
CA SER A 148 -22.23 4.99 -17.76
C SER A 148 -22.06 5.17 -19.26
N THR A 149 -23.17 5.11 -20.01
CA THR A 149 -23.18 5.24 -21.49
C THR A 149 -24.10 6.37 -21.97
N THR A 150 -24.97 6.86 -21.10
CA THR A 150 -25.93 7.93 -21.40
C THR A 150 -25.44 9.30 -20.94
N THR A 151 -25.87 10.37 -21.62
CA THR A 151 -25.54 11.77 -21.26
C THR A 151 -26.15 12.21 -19.93
N ALA A 152 -27.18 11.50 -19.44
CA ALA A 152 -27.78 11.78 -18.14
C ALA A 152 -26.77 11.48 -17.01
N ALA A 153 -26.65 12.41 -16.06
CA ALA A 153 -25.85 12.18 -14.85
C ALA A 153 -26.41 10.99 -14.03
N LYS A 154 -25.53 10.35 -13.26
CA LYS A 154 -25.83 9.28 -12.33
C LYS A 154 -25.45 9.70 -10.91
N ALA A 155 -25.97 9.03 -9.90
CA ALA A 155 -25.64 9.39 -8.52
C ALA A 155 -25.74 8.21 -7.55
N GLY A 156 -25.07 8.31 -6.40
CA GLY A 156 -25.25 7.44 -5.24
C GLY A 156 -24.92 5.97 -5.52
N ILE A 157 -23.70 5.69 -5.95
CA ILE A 157 -23.22 4.32 -6.13
C ILE A 157 -22.27 3.98 -4.99
N THR A 158 -22.62 2.97 -4.20
CA THR A 158 -21.82 2.46 -3.08
C THR A 158 -21.46 1.00 -3.33
N LEU A 159 -20.16 0.68 -3.34
CA LEU A 159 -19.63 -0.68 -3.42
C LEU A 159 -18.87 -0.96 -2.12
N THR A 160 -19.40 -1.81 -1.25
CA THR A 160 -18.84 -1.96 0.10
C THR A 160 -18.86 -3.36 0.70
N GLY A 161 -17.83 -3.73 1.46
CA GLY A 161 -17.78 -5.04 2.13
C GLY A 161 -17.70 -6.24 1.16
N LEU A 162 -17.31 -5.98 -0.09
CA LEU A 162 -17.20 -7.00 -1.14
C LEU A 162 -15.91 -7.79 -1.00
N GLU A 163 -15.96 -9.05 -1.41
CA GLU A 163 -14.78 -9.83 -1.78
C GLU A 163 -14.79 -10.00 -3.29
N VAL A 164 -13.77 -9.51 -4.00
CA VAL A 164 -13.69 -9.62 -5.47
C VAL A 164 -12.40 -10.33 -5.83
N ASP A 165 -12.51 -11.54 -6.34
CA ASP A 165 -11.35 -12.41 -6.47
C ASP A 165 -11.31 -13.26 -7.74
N ASN A 166 -10.10 -13.70 -8.10
CA ASN A 166 -9.88 -14.61 -9.23
C ASN A 166 -10.53 -14.12 -10.54
N VAL A 167 -10.52 -12.80 -10.77
CA VAL A 167 -11.05 -12.20 -12.01
C VAL A 167 -9.96 -12.24 -13.08
N ALA A 168 -10.19 -13.04 -14.13
CA ALA A 168 -9.28 -13.22 -15.26
C ALA A 168 -9.26 -12.00 -16.21
N GLY A 169 -8.90 -10.84 -15.69
CA GLY A 169 -8.72 -9.59 -16.42
C GLY A 169 -7.47 -9.60 -17.31
N TRP A 170 -7.44 -8.70 -18.30
CA TRP A 170 -6.34 -8.60 -19.23
C TRP A 170 -5.09 -8.03 -18.55
N SER A 171 -3.95 -8.71 -18.69
CA SER A 171 -2.74 -8.43 -17.89
C SER A 171 -1.58 -7.84 -18.70
N ASN A 172 -1.80 -7.45 -19.96
CA ASN A 172 -0.77 -6.88 -20.83
C ASN A 172 -1.20 -5.54 -21.46
N LYS A 173 -0.53 -4.44 -21.14
CA LYS A 173 -0.76 -3.10 -21.75
C LYS A 173 -0.07 -2.92 -23.11
N THR A 174 0.41 -3.98 -23.75
CA THR A 174 1.08 -3.94 -25.06
C THR A 174 0.37 -4.80 -26.10
N GLY A 175 0.70 -4.60 -27.38
CA GLY A 175 0.14 -5.38 -28.48
C GLY A 175 -1.34 -5.09 -28.77
N THR A 176 -1.97 -5.98 -29.54
CA THR A 176 -3.32 -5.76 -30.12
C THR A 176 -4.41 -5.50 -29.09
N ASN A 177 -4.36 -6.16 -27.93
CA ASN A 177 -5.40 -6.07 -26.90
C ASN A 177 -5.03 -5.12 -25.76
N ALA A 178 -4.01 -4.26 -25.93
CA ALA A 178 -3.58 -3.32 -24.89
C ALA A 178 -4.74 -2.51 -24.28
N ALA A 179 -5.71 -2.13 -25.11
CA ALA A 179 -6.90 -1.38 -24.69
C ALA A 179 -7.80 -2.14 -23.71
N TRP A 180 -7.76 -3.49 -23.66
CA TRP A 180 -8.57 -4.28 -22.72
C TRP A 180 -8.10 -4.12 -21.28
N PHE A 181 -6.84 -3.76 -21.07
CA PHE A 181 -6.27 -3.57 -19.74
C PHE A 181 -7.01 -2.48 -18.95
N LYS A 182 -7.38 -1.37 -19.61
CA LYS A 182 -8.06 -0.24 -18.96
C LYS A 182 -9.46 -0.63 -18.47
N GLY A 183 -10.12 -1.53 -19.20
CA GLY A 183 -11.41 -2.10 -18.85
C GLY A 183 -11.33 -3.31 -17.91
N SER A 184 -10.12 -3.75 -17.52
CA SER A 184 -9.93 -4.94 -16.67
C SER A 184 -9.49 -4.57 -15.26
N ALA A 185 -10.21 -5.05 -14.25
CA ALA A 185 -9.94 -4.83 -12.83
C ALA A 185 -10.79 -5.76 -11.95
N GLY A 186 -10.55 -5.82 -10.64
CA GLY A 186 -11.57 -6.36 -9.72
C GLY A 186 -12.83 -5.50 -9.75
N ILE A 187 -12.68 -4.20 -9.48
CA ILE A 187 -13.76 -3.21 -9.52
C ILE A 187 -13.43 -2.15 -10.57
N SER A 188 -14.35 -1.90 -11.49
CA SER A 188 -14.18 -0.96 -12.60
C SER A 188 -15.34 0.04 -12.68
N VAL A 189 -15.01 1.31 -12.88
CA VAL A 189 -15.94 2.38 -13.22
C VAL A 189 -15.54 2.91 -14.58
N LEU A 190 -16.40 2.65 -15.57
CA LEU A 190 -16.12 2.93 -16.96
C LEU A 190 -17.21 3.82 -17.55
N SER A 191 -16.84 5.01 -17.99
CA SER A 191 -17.75 5.98 -18.61
C SER A 191 -17.42 6.15 -20.09
N ASP A 192 -18.43 6.30 -20.94
CA ASP A 192 -18.21 6.87 -22.28
C ASP A 192 -17.81 8.34 -22.13
N ALA A 193 -16.99 8.85 -23.06
CA ALA A 193 -16.51 10.23 -22.99
C ALA A 193 -17.64 11.27 -23.05
N THR A 194 -18.80 10.90 -23.60
CA THR A 194 -20.00 11.73 -23.69
C THR A 194 -21.00 11.50 -22.54
N ALA A 195 -20.74 10.53 -21.66
CA ALA A 195 -21.65 10.19 -20.59
C ALA A 195 -21.70 11.29 -19.51
N GLY A 196 -22.83 11.35 -18.80
CA GLY A 196 -22.97 12.19 -17.61
C GLY A 196 -22.08 11.69 -16.47
N ALA A 197 -21.64 12.61 -15.61
CA ALA A 197 -20.85 12.26 -14.44
C ALA A 197 -21.65 11.45 -13.40
N ILE A 198 -20.92 10.85 -12.47
CA ILE A 198 -21.47 10.20 -11.26
C ILE A 198 -21.20 11.12 -10.07
N ALA A 199 -22.26 11.47 -9.33
CA ALA A 199 -22.17 12.20 -8.07
C ALA A 199 -22.40 11.26 -6.87
N GLY A 200 -21.43 11.13 -5.97
CA GLY A 200 -21.47 10.18 -4.86
C GLY A 200 -21.11 8.78 -5.34
N LEU A 201 -19.81 8.53 -5.51
CA LEU A 201 -19.24 7.24 -5.88
C LEU A 201 -18.32 6.78 -4.75
N HIS A 202 -18.82 5.84 -3.93
CA HIS A 202 -18.14 5.36 -2.74
C HIS A 202 -17.73 3.90 -2.94
N ILE A 203 -16.44 3.62 -2.86
CA ILE A 203 -15.89 2.26 -2.99
C ILE A 203 -15.09 1.98 -1.72
N THR A 204 -15.69 1.30 -0.76
CA THR A 204 -15.11 1.19 0.59
C THR A 204 -15.11 -0.20 1.17
N ASP A 205 -14.15 -0.52 2.05
CA ASP A 205 -14.18 -1.74 2.85
C ASP A 205 -14.18 -3.04 2.01
N ASN A 206 -13.65 -2.99 0.78
CA ASN A 206 -13.60 -4.15 -0.13
C ASN A 206 -12.27 -4.89 -0.02
N TYR A 207 -12.31 -6.20 -0.25
CA TYR A 207 -11.13 -7.06 -0.41
C TYR A 207 -11.05 -7.53 -1.86
N VAL A 208 -10.10 -6.97 -2.62
CA VAL A 208 -9.87 -7.28 -4.03
C VAL A 208 -8.55 -8.04 -4.15
N HIS A 209 -8.55 -9.25 -4.70
CA HIS A 209 -7.31 -10.01 -4.83
C HIS A 209 -7.28 -10.97 -6.01
N ASP A 210 -6.08 -11.30 -6.50
CA ASP A 210 -5.92 -12.26 -7.61
C ASP A 210 -6.71 -11.85 -8.87
N THR A 211 -6.70 -10.56 -9.21
CA THR A 211 -7.39 -10.01 -10.37
C THR A 211 -6.40 -9.52 -11.42
N GLY A 212 -6.64 -9.86 -12.69
CA GLY A 212 -5.87 -9.33 -13.82
C GLY A 212 -6.22 -7.86 -14.10
N GLY A 213 -5.28 -7.13 -14.71
CA GLY A 213 -5.44 -5.72 -15.03
C GLY A 213 -5.26 -4.78 -13.82
N GLY A 214 -5.80 -5.10 -12.65
CA GLY A 214 -5.60 -4.30 -11.44
C GLY A 214 -6.71 -4.46 -10.40
N GLY A 215 -6.65 -3.64 -9.35
CA GLY A 215 -7.59 -3.67 -8.22
C GLY A 215 -8.87 -2.87 -8.50
N ILE A 216 -8.80 -1.56 -8.30
CA ILE A 216 -9.92 -0.62 -8.46
C ILE A 216 -9.57 0.42 -9.51
N LYS A 217 -10.42 0.63 -10.51
CA LYS A 217 -10.16 1.61 -11.57
C LYS A 217 -11.37 2.46 -11.89
N ILE A 218 -11.19 3.77 -11.88
CA ILE A 218 -12.03 4.72 -12.60
C ILE A 218 -11.26 5.08 -13.88
N THR A 219 -11.77 4.69 -15.05
CA THR A 219 -10.89 4.51 -16.22
C THR A 219 -10.93 5.66 -17.23
N ILE A 220 -12.04 6.39 -17.36
CA ILE A 220 -12.22 7.45 -18.37
C ILE A 220 -13.00 8.60 -17.75
N LYS A 221 -12.54 9.84 -17.97
CA LYS A 221 -13.31 11.04 -17.63
C LYS A 221 -14.58 11.14 -18.49
N PRO A 222 -15.78 11.27 -17.89
CA PRO A 222 -17.02 11.60 -18.62
C PRO A 222 -16.99 13.03 -19.21
N ALA A 223 -18.12 13.51 -19.73
CA ALA A 223 -18.23 14.91 -20.18
C ALA A 223 -17.92 15.93 -19.04
N GLN A 224 -18.13 15.52 -17.79
CA GLN A 224 -17.85 16.29 -16.58
C GLN A 224 -17.12 15.41 -15.55
N TYR A 225 -16.46 16.05 -14.58
CA TYR A 225 -15.84 15.32 -13.48
C TYR A 225 -16.88 14.60 -12.61
N HIS A 226 -16.56 13.38 -12.18
CA HIS A 226 -17.23 12.73 -11.06
C HIS A 226 -17.04 13.58 -9.79
N THR A 227 -18.04 13.63 -8.92
CA THR A 227 -17.99 14.39 -7.66
C THR A 227 -18.30 13.48 -6.48
N ASP A 228 -17.81 13.83 -5.29
CA ASP A 228 -17.96 13.00 -4.08
C ASP A 228 -17.46 11.56 -4.33
N VAL A 229 -16.25 11.48 -4.88
CA VAL A 229 -15.54 10.20 -5.10
C VAL A 229 -14.75 9.88 -3.84
N TYR A 230 -15.12 8.79 -3.17
CA TYR A 230 -14.51 8.34 -1.93
C TYR A 230 -14.08 6.88 -2.06
N ILE A 231 -12.77 6.62 -2.03
CA ILE A 231 -12.21 5.27 -2.12
C ILE A 231 -11.42 5.00 -0.85
N ALA A 232 -11.96 4.18 0.05
CA ALA A 232 -11.36 4.03 1.38
C ALA A 232 -11.43 2.65 2.00
N ARG A 233 -10.43 2.31 2.82
CA ARG A 233 -10.40 1.05 3.60
C ARG A 233 -10.45 -0.21 2.74
N ASN A 234 -10.03 -0.14 1.47
CA ASN A 234 -9.95 -1.30 0.60
C ASN A 234 -8.61 -2.03 0.79
N GLN A 235 -8.64 -3.36 0.72
CA GLN A 235 -7.45 -4.22 0.64
C GLN A 235 -7.32 -4.77 -0.78
N ILE A 236 -6.21 -4.49 -1.44
CA ILE A 236 -5.92 -4.82 -2.84
C ILE A 236 -4.65 -5.64 -2.89
N ILE A 237 -4.78 -6.96 -3.00
CA ILE A 237 -3.68 -7.89 -2.75
C ILE A 237 -3.41 -8.74 -3.99
N SER A 238 -2.17 -8.79 -4.46
CA SER A 238 -1.78 -9.70 -5.56
C SER A 238 -2.61 -9.49 -6.83
N VAL A 239 -2.71 -8.26 -7.31
CA VAL A 239 -3.43 -7.93 -8.56
C VAL A 239 -2.44 -7.66 -9.71
N GLY A 240 -2.77 -8.09 -10.92
CA GLY A 240 -1.94 -8.05 -12.13
C GLY A 240 -1.78 -6.68 -12.78
N GLY A 241 -1.57 -5.63 -11.99
CA GLY A 241 -1.42 -4.26 -12.51
C GLY A 241 -1.63 -3.21 -11.43
N ASP A 242 -2.33 -2.13 -11.80
CA ASP A 242 -2.53 -0.96 -10.95
C ASP A 242 -3.34 -1.29 -9.68
N GLY A 243 -2.99 -0.69 -8.54
CA GLY A 243 -3.75 -0.83 -7.30
C GLY A 243 -5.06 -0.05 -7.35
N ILE A 244 -4.96 1.29 -7.38
CA ILE A 244 -6.10 2.21 -7.52
C ILE A 244 -5.82 3.25 -8.60
N VAL A 245 -6.71 3.38 -9.58
CA VAL A 245 -6.66 4.45 -10.60
C VAL A 245 -7.87 5.35 -10.45
N VAL A 246 -7.66 6.66 -10.39
CA VAL A 246 -8.73 7.67 -10.31
C VAL A 246 -8.67 8.62 -11.50
N HIS A 247 -9.51 8.36 -12.51
CA HIS A 247 -9.67 9.22 -13.66
C HIS A 247 -10.89 10.14 -13.49
N GLY A 248 -10.78 11.42 -13.84
CA GLY A 248 -11.95 12.21 -14.18
C GLY A 248 -12.79 12.61 -12.97
N SER A 249 -12.16 12.93 -11.85
CA SER A 249 -12.86 13.24 -10.59
C SER A 249 -12.49 14.62 -10.05
N ASP A 250 -13.44 15.34 -9.43
CA ASP A 250 -13.21 16.61 -8.73
C ASP A 250 -13.11 16.36 -7.23
N SER A 251 -11.95 16.74 -6.68
CA SER A 251 -11.56 16.60 -5.28
C SER A 251 -11.78 15.18 -4.72
N PRO A 252 -11.35 14.11 -5.43
CA PRO A 252 -11.49 12.74 -4.93
C PRO A 252 -10.64 12.54 -3.67
N LEU A 253 -11.18 11.79 -2.70
CA LEU A 253 -10.47 11.39 -1.49
C LEU A 253 -10.19 9.88 -1.51
N ILE A 254 -8.91 9.54 -1.50
CA ILE A 254 -8.42 8.16 -1.49
C ILE A 254 -7.67 7.95 -0.17
N GLU A 255 -8.24 7.18 0.76
CA GLU A 255 -7.62 7.03 2.07
C GLU A 255 -7.75 5.68 2.76
N HIS A 256 -6.79 5.35 3.62
CA HIS A 256 -6.79 4.10 4.38
C HIS A 256 -6.85 2.82 3.53
N ASN A 257 -6.42 2.88 2.27
CA ASN A 257 -6.34 1.70 1.40
C ASN A 257 -4.99 1.01 1.56
N ARG A 258 -4.98 -0.32 1.39
CA ARG A 258 -3.76 -1.13 1.34
C ARG A 258 -3.65 -1.81 -0.02
N ALA A 259 -2.61 -1.50 -0.78
CA ALA A 259 -2.23 -2.22 -1.98
C ALA A 259 -0.90 -2.95 -1.76
N ASP A 260 -0.84 -4.23 -2.09
CA ASP A 260 0.30 -5.07 -1.77
C ASP A 260 0.51 -6.14 -2.83
N ASN A 261 1.77 -6.44 -3.13
CA ASN A 261 2.18 -7.47 -4.09
C ASN A 261 1.62 -7.22 -5.51
N LEU A 262 1.57 -5.96 -5.93
CA LEU A 262 1.05 -5.55 -7.24
C LEU A 262 1.91 -6.09 -8.38
N GLY A 263 1.27 -6.42 -9.51
CA GLY A 263 1.88 -7.10 -10.66
C GLY A 263 2.01 -8.62 -10.50
N GLY A 264 1.72 -9.18 -9.33
CA GLY A 264 1.71 -10.62 -9.06
C GLY A 264 0.32 -11.26 -9.09
N GLY A 265 0.13 -12.31 -8.28
CA GLY A 265 -1.14 -13.02 -8.11
C GLY A 265 -1.46 -14.06 -9.18
N ALA A 266 -2.71 -14.56 -9.17
CA ALA A 266 -3.18 -15.58 -10.13
C ALA A 266 -3.12 -15.13 -11.60
N TYR A 267 -3.23 -13.82 -11.86
CA TYR A 267 -3.15 -13.23 -13.19
C TYR A 267 -2.08 -12.11 -13.19
N PRO A 268 -0.79 -12.46 -13.28
CA PRO A 268 0.30 -11.49 -13.12
C PRO A 268 0.41 -10.54 -14.31
N PHE A 269 1.00 -9.36 -14.06
CA PHE A 269 1.27 -8.37 -15.09
C PHE A 269 2.32 -8.87 -16.10
N LEU A 270 2.04 -8.73 -17.39
CA LEU A 270 2.86 -9.31 -18.46
C LEU A 270 3.60 -8.28 -19.33
N GLY A 271 3.18 -7.02 -19.35
CA GLY A 271 3.84 -6.03 -20.20
C GLY A 271 3.24 -4.63 -20.14
N GLY A 272 4.11 -3.63 -20.31
CA GLY A 272 3.78 -2.21 -20.21
C GLY A 272 4.20 -1.61 -18.86
N ASN A 273 3.41 -0.64 -18.37
CA ASN A 273 3.62 0.04 -17.10
C ASN A 273 2.38 -0.04 -16.19
N PHE A 274 2.58 -0.03 -14.88
CA PHE A 274 1.52 0.15 -13.88
C PHE A 274 2.10 0.85 -12.65
N ALA A 275 1.27 1.45 -11.82
CA ALA A 275 1.69 2.06 -10.55
C ALA A 275 0.77 1.64 -9.39
N GLY A 276 1.12 2.04 -8.18
CA GLY A 276 0.38 1.71 -6.96
C GLY A 276 -1.00 2.35 -6.90
N MET A 277 -1.04 3.61 -6.51
CA MET A 277 -2.28 4.40 -6.46
C MET A 277 -2.03 5.76 -7.08
N TRP A 278 -2.89 6.16 -8.03
CA TRP A 278 -2.63 7.36 -8.82
C TRP A 278 -3.89 7.98 -9.44
N PRO A 279 -3.93 9.32 -9.57
CA PRO A 279 -4.96 10.02 -10.33
C PRO A 279 -4.47 10.36 -11.74
N ILE A 280 -5.43 10.56 -12.64
CA ILE A 280 -5.21 11.16 -13.96
C ILE A 280 -6.42 12.02 -14.32
N ASN A 281 -6.19 13.13 -15.04
CA ASN A 281 -7.26 13.99 -15.57
C ASN A 281 -8.36 14.26 -14.54
N SER A 282 -7.94 14.70 -13.35
CA SER A 282 -8.75 14.92 -12.16
C SER A 282 -8.40 16.30 -11.58
N LYS A 283 -9.25 16.84 -10.71
CA LYS A 283 -9.03 18.12 -10.06
C LYS A 283 -8.80 17.92 -8.57
N ASP A 284 -7.74 18.51 -8.04
CA ASP A 284 -7.40 18.53 -6.61
C ASP A 284 -7.45 17.16 -5.88
N PRO A 285 -6.86 16.07 -6.42
CA PRO A 285 -6.92 14.75 -5.78
C PRO A 285 -6.08 14.68 -4.49
N VAL A 286 -6.60 13.96 -3.49
CA VAL A 286 -5.91 13.71 -2.22
C VAL A 286 -5.79 12.21 -1.94
N PHE A 287 -4.55 11.76 -1.79
CA PHE A 287 -4.20 10.41 -1.35
C PHE A 287 -3.59 10.49 0.05
N GLN A 288 -4.28 9.97 1.05
CA GLN A 288 -3.81 10.02 2.44
C GLN A 288 -4.00 8.73 3.25
N PHE A 289 -3.10 8.47 4.19
CA PHE A 289 -3.17 7.28 5.06
C PHE A 289 -3.20 5.93 4.32
N ASN A 290 -2.69 5.87 3.08
CA ASN A 290 -2.64 4.65 2.29
C ASN A 290 -1.32 3.89 2.49
N GLU A 291 -1.35 2.62 2.12
CA GLU A 291 -0.19 1.72 2.07
C GLU A 291 -0.03 1.15 0.66
N VAL A 292 1.18 1.25 0.08
CA VAL A 292 1.54 0.52 -1.14
C VAL A 292 2.86 -0.23 -0.95
N THR A 293 2.85 -1.54 -1.11
CA THR A 293 4.04 -2.37 -0.88
C THR A 293 4.30 -3.42 -1.96
N ARG A 294 5.58 -3.72 -2.18
CA ARG A 294 6.08 -4.88 -2.95
C ARG A 294 5.60 -4.96 -4.40
N SER A 295 5.36 -3.82 -5.05
CA SER A 295 5.05 -3.78 -6.48
C SER A 295 6.16 -4.42 -7.31
N TYR A 296 5.78 -5.27 -8.26
CA TYR A 296 6.69 -5.93 -9.20
C TYR A 296 7.20 -4.92 -10.23
N PRO A 297 8.40 -5.12 -10.79
CA PRO A 297 8.89 -4.26 -11.86
C PRO A 297 7.99 -4.23 -13.10
N SER A 298 7.95 -3.07 -13.76
CA SER A 298 7.34 -2.84 -15.08
C SER A 298 8.37 -2.15 -15.99
N ILE A 299 8.01 -1.67 -17.19
CA ILE A 299 9.01 -1.06 -18.10
C ILE A 299 9.72 0.13 -17.44
N TYR A 300 9.00 0.98 -16.71
CA TYR A 300 9.55 2.19 -16.09
C TYR A 300 8.92 2.58 -14.75
N ASP A 301 7.64 2.29 -14.57
CA ASP A 301 6.83 2.83 -13.47
C ASP A 301 6.98 1.94 -12.23
N SER A 302 5.91 1.26 -11.80
CA SER A 302 5.77 0.45 -10.58
C SER A 302 6.10 1.21 -9.29
N THR A 303 5.94 2.53 -9.30
CA THR A 303 6.08 3.36 -8.10
C THR A 303 4.88 3.17 -7.18
N ALA A 304 5.05 3.47 -5.90
CA ALA A 304 3.94 3.49 -4.95
C ALA A 304 2.88 4.52 -5.35
N TRP A 305 3.35 5.72 -5.69
CA TRP A 305 2.54 6.88 -5.98
C TRP A 305 2.91 7.44 -7.35
N ASP A 306 1.92 8.00 -8.04
CA ASP A 306 2.13 8.70 -9.31
C ASP A 306 1.20 9.90 -9.40
N CYS A 307 1.72 11.05 -9.81
CA CYS A 307 0.88 12.16 -10.24
C CYS A 307 0.89 12.29 -11.76
N ASP A 308 -0.07 11.63 -12.39
CA ASP A 308 -0.15 11.50 -13.86
C ASP A 308 -0.81 12.74 -14.51
N GLY A 309 -0.91 12.76 -15.83
CA GLY A 309 -1.30 13.91 -16.65
C GLY A 309 -2.70 14.47 -16.41
N ALA A 310 -2.92 15.68 -16.93
CA ALA A 310 -4.19 16.41 -16.90
C ALA A 310 -4.74 16.77 -15.52
N ILE A 311 -3.93 16.74 -14.47
CA ILE A 311 -4.39 17.19 -13.16
C ILE A 311 -4.59 18.70 -13.14
N VAL A 312 -5.74 19.15 -12.63
CA VAL A 312 -6.04 20.56 -12.40
C VAL A 312 -5.85 20.86 -10.91
N GLY A 313 -5.19 21.98 -10.59
CA GLY A 313 -4.98 22.40 -9.22
C GLY A 313 -3.82 21.65 -8.56
N THR A 314 -4.08 20.99 -7.43
CA THR A 314 -3.04 20.37 -6.59
C THR A 314 -3.21 18.85 -6.44
N CYS A 315 -2.17 18.11 -6.75
CA CYS A 315 -2.04 16.68 -6.51
C CYS A 315 -1.36 16.43 -5.17
N THR A 316 -2.08 15.86 -4.20
CA THR A 316 -1.59 15.73 -2.82
C THR A 316 -1.40 14.28 -2.40
N TYR A 317 -0.19 13.96 -1.94
CA TYR A 317 0.17 12.70 -1.28
C TYR A 317 0.65 13.00 0.14
N GLN A 318 -0.12 12.58 1.16
CA GLN A 318 0.22 12.86 2.55
C GLN A 318 -0.03 11.70 3.51
N TYR A 319 0.81 11.55 4.52
CA TYR A 319 0.62 10.53 5.57
C TYR A 319 0.56 9.10 5.02
N ASN A 320 1.16 8.81 3.87
CA ASN A 320 1.14 7.47 3.28
C ASN A 320 2.39 6.68 3.68
N PHE A 321 2.27 5.37 3.73
CA PHE A 321 3.37 4.43 3.89
C PHE A 321 3.63 3.68 2.58
N SER A 322 4.89 3.53 2.21
CA SER A 322 5.24 2.65 1.08
C SER A 322 6.51 1.88 1.36
N SER A 323 6.59 0.66 0.81
CA SER A 323 7.80 -0.15 0.96
C SER A 323 8.05 -1.14 -0.16
N ASN A 324 9.33 -1.26 -0.54
CA ASN A 324 9.83 -2.28 -1.46
C ASN A 324 9.13 -2.32 -2.82
N ASN A 325 8.62 -1.18 -3.29
CA ASN A 325 8.07 -1.08 -4.64
C ASN A 325 9.21 -0.99 -5.64
N ALA A 326 9.18 -1.87 -6.65
CA ALA A 326 10.23 -1.92 -7.64
C ALA A 326 10.49 -0.55 -8.29
N GLY A 327 9.43 0.23 -8.53
CA GLY A 327 9.53 1.53 -9.20
C GLY A 327 10.06 2.66 -8.38
N GLY A 328 10.04 2.52 -7.06
CA GLY A 328 10.30 3.62 -6.16
C GLY A 328 9.06 4.17 -5.49
N PHE A 329 9.26 5.31 -4.86
CA PHE A 329 8.28 5.98 -4.05
C PHE A 329 7.30 6.75 -4.92
N PHE A 330 7.81 7.55 -5.86
CA PHE A 330 6.99 8.52 -6.59
C PHE A 330 7.40 8.66 -8.06
N LEU A 331 6.40 8.73 -8.93
CA LEU A 331 6.49 9.12 -10.33
C LEU A 331 5.78 10.46 -10.52
N GLY A 332 6.44 11.40 -11.20
CA GLY A 332 5.80 12.63 -11.67
C GLY A 332 5.62 12.55 -13.18
N CYS A 333 4.41 12.18 -13.65
CA CYS A 333 4.14 11.94 -15.07
C CYS A 333 3.23 12.95 -15.75
N GLN A 334 3.17 14.18 -15.26
CA GLN A 334 2.29 15.22 -15.82
C GLN A 334 2.48 15.46 -17.32
N HIS A 335 3.73 15.38 -17.80
CA HIS A 335 4.09 15.59 -19.22
C HIS A 335 4.40 14.27 -19.97
N CYS A 336 3.96 13.12 -19.44
CA CYS A 336 4.12 11.80 -20.08
C CYS A 336 2.92 11.39 -20.95
N THR A 337 1.82 12.14 -20.89
CA THR A 337 0.55 11.77 -21.52
C THR A 337 0.25 12.63 -22.73
N GLU A 338 -0.73 12.19 -23.51
CA GLU A 338 -1.28 12.96 -24.64
C GLU A 338 -2.10 14.20 -24.21
N TYR A 339 -2.33 14.39 -22.91
CA TYR A 339 -3.17 15.49 -22.43
C TYR A 339 -2.40 16.81 -22.31
N PRO A 340 -3.03 17.95 -22.70
CA PRO A 340 -2.33 19.23 -22.79
C PRO A 340 -2.18 19.99 -21.45
N ASN A 341 -2.75 19.49 -20.35
CA ASN A 341 -2.60 20.08 -19.03
C ASN A 341 -1.57 19.30 -18.20
N TYR A 342 -0.49 19.97 -17.84
CA TYR A 342 0.69 19.36 -17.22
C TYR A 342 1.34 20.31 -16.19
N LYS A 343 0.53 21.17 -15.55
CA LYS A 343 0.99 22.26 -14.66
C LYS A 343 0.47 22.13 -13.23
N ALA A 344 0.02 20.94 -12.85
CA ALA A 344 -0.52 20.72 -11.51
C ALA A 344 0.55 21.00 -10.46
N LYS A 345 0.18 21.62 -9.34
CA LYS A 345 1.07 21.66 -8.18
C LYS A 345 1.11 20.26 -7.55
N GLN A 346 2.28 19.79 -7.16
CA GLN A 346 2.44 18.53 -6.43
C GLN A 346 2.86 18.79 -5.00
N VAL A 347 2.13 18.23 -4.04
CA VAL A 347 2.41 18.33 -2.61
C VAL A 347 2.59 16.93 -2.04
N ILE A 348 3.84 16.61 -1.70
CA ILE A 348 4.25 15.32 -1.15
C ILE A 348 4.77 15.55 0.26
N ARG A 349 3.97 15.23 1.28
CA ARG A 349 4.32 15.58 2.66
C ARG A 349 4.02 14.52 3.72
N TYR A 350 4.85 14.44 4.75
CA TYR A 350 4.66 13.51 5.87
C TYR A 350 4.43 12.07 5.42
N ASN A 351 5.09 11.61 4.36
CA ASN A 351 5.06 10.21 3.98
C ASN A 351 6.26 9.49 4.59
N VAL A 352 6.12 8.19 4.82
CA VAL A 352 7.20 7.29 5.22
C VAL A 352 7.44 6.31 4.08
N SER A 353 8.65 6.30 3.52
CA SER A 353 9.04 5.38 2.44
C SER A 353 10.22 4.52 2.89
N GLN A 354 10.05 3.21 2.81
CA GLN A 354 11.00 2.21 3.25
C GLN A 354 11.46 1.33 2.09
N ASP A 355 12.71 1.47 1.67
CA ASP A 355 13.35 0.70 0.62
C ASP A 355 12.66 0.79 -0.76
N ASP A 356 11.96 1.89 -1.06
CA ASP A 356 11.52 2.19 -2.42
C ASP A 356 12.65 2.83 -3.25
N CYS A 357 13.34 3.82 -2.66
CA CYS A 357 14.62 4.38 -3.11
C CYS A 357 14.68 4.93 -4.54
N ARG A 358 13.54 5.40 -5.06
CA ARG A 358 13.50 6.15 -6.31
C ARG A 358 12.40 7.21 -6.31
N ILE A 359 12.74 8.41 -6.77
CA ILE A 359 11.79 9.44 -7.20
C ILE A 359 12.11 9.71 -8.67
N ALA A 360 11.12 9.57 -9.54
CA ALA A 360 11.27 9.75 -10.99
C ALA A 360 10.27 10.79 -11.49
N ALA A 361 10.66 12.05 -11.52
CA ALA A 361 9.82 13.17 -11.92
C ALA A 361 10.55 14.16 -12.85
N ASP A 362 11.70 13.79 -13.41
CA ASP A 362 12.54 14.66 -14.26
C ASP A 362 11.87 15.09 -15.57
N GLY A 363 10.89 14.34 -16.05
CA GLY A 363 10.05 14.71 -17.20
C GLY A 363 9.10 15.88 -16.93
N ASP A 364 8.82 16.19 -15.67
CA ASP A 364 7.77 17.13 -15.28
C ASP A 364 8.25 18.58 -15.14
N LYS A 365 8.59 19.21 -16.27
CA LYS A 365 9.26 20.53 -16.28
C LYS A 365 8.37 21.72 -15.92
N TYR A 366 7.09 21.51 -15.66
CA TYR A 366 6.09 22.58 -15.54
C TYR A 366 5.25 22.51 -14.27
N SER A 367 5.35 21.43 -13.51
CA SER A 367 4.64 21.26 -12.24
C SER A 367 5.51 21.69 -11.07
N ALA A 368 5.04 22.68 -10.31
CA ALA A 368 5.72 23.06 -9.08
C ALA A 368 5.54 21.94 -8.06
N SER A 369 6.64 21.45 -7.49
CA SER A 369 6.63 20.30 -6.59
C SER A 369 7.21 20.66 -5.23
N VAL A 370 6.55 20.24 -4.15
CA VAL A 370 7.04 20.41 -2.78
C VAL A 370 7.08 19.06 -2.10
N TYR A 371 8.28 18.63 -1.75
CA TYR A 371 8.57 17.44 -0.95
C TYR A 371 8.94 17.91 0.45
N TYR A 372 8.05 17.69 1.42
CA TYR A 372 8.20 18.27 2.76
C TYR A 372 7.96 17.29 3.91
N ASN A 373 8.81 17.29 4.93
CA ASN A 373 8.63 16.46 6.13
C ASN A 373 8.40 14.96 5.83
N ASN A 374 8.95 14.43 4.74
CA ASN A 374 8.93 12.99 4.49
C ASN A 374 10.12 12.31 5.19
N THR A 375 9.97 11.03 5.52
CA THR A 375 11.09 10.19 5.95
C THR A 375 11.34 9.12 4.88
N PHE A 376 12.44 9.28 4.15
CA PHE A 376 12.92 8.32 3.15
C PHE A 376 14.04 7.48 3.73
N TYR A 377 13.86 6.16 3.71
CA TYR A 377 14.74 5.22 4.38
C TYR A 377 15.13 4.09 3.42
N CYS A 378 16.41 4.06 3.04
CA CYS A 378 16.95 3.27 1.94
C CYS A 378 18.23 2.56 2.34
N MET A 379 18.10 1.45 3.05
CA MET A 379 19.25 0.79 3.68
C MET A 379 19.92 -0.22 2.77
N ALA A 380 19.15 -0.83 1.87
CA ALA A 380 19.63 -1.91 1.02
C ALA A 380 20.15 -1.45 -0.35
N ARG A 381 19.86 -0.22 -0.77
CA ARG A 381 20.13 0.26 -2.14
C ARG A 381 20.36 1.78 -2.20
N PRO A 382 21.05 2.29 -3.24
CA PRO A 382 21.18 3.72 -3.46
C PRO A 382 19.82 4.39 -3.67
N PHE A 383 19.68 5.64 -3.24
CA PHE A 383 18.50 6.44 -3.52
C PHE A 383 18.69 7.27 -4.79
N ASP A 384 17.97 6.91 -5.86
CA ASP A 384 17.94 7.63 -7.14
C ASP A 384 16.84 8.72 -7.15
N VAL A 385 17.24 9.99 -7.10
CA VAL A 385 16.30 11.12 -7.11
C VAL A 385 16.47 11.90 -8.40
N LYS A 386 15.45 11.85 -9.25
CA LYS A 386 15.36 12.56 -10.51
C LYS A 386 14.18 13.52 -10.47
N VAL A 387 14.48 14.80 -10.47
CA VAL A 387 13.52 15.90 -10.63
C VAL A 387 14.07 16.90 -11.64
N PRO A 388 13.26 17.79 -12.22
CA PRO A 388 13.74 18.76 -13.18
C PRO A 388 14.76 19.71 -12.54
N THR A 389 15.94 19.83 -13.15
CA THR A 389 17.05 20.68 -12.65
C THR A 389 17.09 22.07 -13.30
N ALA A 390 16.46 22.22 -14.46
CA ALA A 390 16.23 23.47 -15.16
C ALA A 390 14.84 23.39 -15.79
N SER A 391 13.88 24.09 -15.19
CA SER A 391 12.45 23.96 -15.48
C SER A 391 11.73 25.28 -15.29
N VAL A 392 10.53 25.38 -15.85
CA VAL A 392 9.68 26.58 -15.68
C VAL A 392 9.09 26.62 -14.27
N ALA A 393 8.78 25.45 -13.71
CA ALA A 393 8.34 25.30 -12.34
C ALA A 393 9.43 24.67 -11.46
N THR A 394 9.47 25.05 -10.19
CA THR A 394 10.53 24.64 -9.27
C THR A 394 10.14 23.45 -8.40
N THR A 395 11.15 22.72 -7.94
CA THR A 395 11.03 21.69 -6.92
C THR A 395 11.66 22.16 -5.61
N LEU A 396 10.93 22.10 -4.50
CA LEU A 396 11.46 22.32 -3.15
C LEU A 396 11.53 21.00 -2.39
N PHE A 397 12.70 20.67 -1.85
CA PHE A 397 12.85 19.66 -0.80
C PHE A 397 13.11 20.37 0.52
N ALA A 398 12.17 20.27 1.46
CA ALA A 398 12.32 20.89 2.77
C ALA A 398 12.02 19.92 3.92
N ASN A 399 12.78 19.99 5.02
CA ASN A 399 12.53 19.19 6.22
C ASN A 399 12.42 17.67 6.01
N ASN A 400 12.99 17.08 4.96
CA ASN A 400 12.93 15.64 4.78
C ASN A 400 14.09 14.96 5.52
N ILE A 401 13.87 13.70 5.94
CA ILE A 401 14.95 12.80 6.35
C ILE A 401 15.31 11.90 5.16
N PHE A 402 16.58 11.92 4.77
CA PHE A 402 17.17 11.00 3.80
C PHE A 402 18.17 10.09 4.50
N VAL A 403 17.81 8.83 4.67
CA VAL A 403 18.72 7.78 5.13
C VAL A 403 19.04 6.87 3.95
N SER A 404 20.29 6.88 3.48
CA SER A 404 20.74 5.92 2.47
C SER A 404 22.25 5.73 2.50
N GLN A 405 22.71 4.57 2.03
CA GLN A 405 24.13 4.28 1.89
C GLN A 405 24.83 5.10 0.82
N HIS A 406 24.10 5.44 -0.24
CA HIS A 406 24.60 6.22 -1.37
C HIS A 406 23.40 6.95 -1.98
N GLY A 407 23.55 8.23 -2.23
CA GLY A 407 22.49 9.03 -2.82
C GLY A 407 22.91 10.49 -2.84
N SER A 408 22.30 11.24 -3.74
CA SER A 408 22.46 12.67 -3.84
C SER A 408 21.17 13.25 -4.37
N LEU A 409 20.81 14.44 -3.88
CA LEU A 409 19.76 15.22 -4.51
C LEU A 409 20.35 15.98 -5.70
N PRO A 410 19.56 16.20 -6.77
CA PRO A 410 20.05 16.85 -7.98
C PRO A 410 20.44 18.32 -7.75
N VAL A 411 21.29 18.91 -8.57
CA VAL A 411 21.68 20.33 -8.43
C VAL A 411 21.30 21.08 -9.70
N GLY A 412 20.67 22.24 -9.55
CA GLY A 412 20.25 23.08 -10.66
C GLY A 412 19.38 24.26 -10.23
N THR A 413 19.08 25.17 -11.15
CA THR A 413 18.28 26.37 -10.88
C THR A 413 16.80 26.08 -10.64
N GLY A 414 16.31 24.91 -11.07
CA GLY A 414 14.94 24.45 -10.88
C GLY A 414 14.68 23.74 -9.56
N VAL A 415 15.69 23.56 -8.70
CA VAL A 415 15.56 22.82 -7.43
C VAL A 415 16.18 23.57 -6.26
N SER A 416 15.49 23.57 -5.13
CA SER A 416 15.95 24.19 -3.88
C SER A 416 15.80 23.26 -2.68
N TYR A 417 16.62 23.53 -1.66
CA TYR A 417 16.74 22.70 -0.46
C TYR A 417 16.63 23.57 0.79
N GLN A 418 15.97 23.06 1.83
CA GLN A 418 15.81 23.78 3.09
C GLN A 418 15.65 22.82 4.29
N SER A 419 16.61 22.85 5.22
CA SER A 419 16.53 22.16 6.50
C SER A 419 16.29 20.65 6.39
N ASN A 420 16.89 19.96 5.43
CA ASN A 420 16.79 18.50 5.34
C ASN A 420 17.88 17.80 6.19
N LEU A 421 17.65 16.53 6.54
CA LEU A 421 18.63 15.67 7.19
C LEU A 421 19.13 14.61 6.20
N TYR A 422 20.45 14.40 6.16
CA TYR A 422 21.14 13.48 5.28
C TYR A 422 22.05 12.54 6.08
N TRP A 423 21.80 11.24 6.07
CA TRP A 423 22.58 10.27 6.85
C TRP A 423 22.81 8.95 6.11
N GLY A 424 23.78 8.16 6.60
CA GLY A 424 24.09 6.81 6.11
C GLY A 424 25.05 6.73 4.93
N GLY A 425 25.47 7.87 4.37
CA GLY A 425 26.23 7.96 3.11
C GLY A 425 25.52 8.77 2.02
N PHE A 426 24.35 9.33 2.33
CA PHE A 426 23.68 10.33 1.51
C PHE A 426 24.40 11.68 1.60
N THR A 427 24.80 12.24 0.46
CA THR A 427 25.52 13.52 0.41
C THR A 427 24.56 14.70 0.45
N ALA A 428 24.74 15.59 1.43
CA ALA A 428 24.00 16.84 1.52
C ALA A 428 24.36 17.78 0.34
N PRO A 429 23.38 18.38 -0.36
CA PRO A 429 23.65 19.39 -1.37
C PRO A 429 24.17 20.68 -0.72
N SER A 430 25.14 21.35 -1.34
CA SER A 430 25.74 22.60 -0.83
C SER A 430 24.75 23.77 -0.73
N GLY A 431 23.60 23.67 -1.39
CA GLY A 431 22.53 24.67 -1.39
C GLY A 431 21.48 24.52 -0.29
N ASP A 432 21.64 23.58 0.65
CA ASP A 432 20.76 23.47 1.82
C ASP A 432 21.37 24.21 3.03
N PRO A 433 20.89 25.42 3.38
CA PRO A 433 21.45 26.20 4.49
C PRO A 433 21.15 25.60 5.87
N GLY A 434 20.19 24.68 5.98
CA GLY A 434 19.77 24.04 7.22
C GLY A 434 20.14 22.55 7.30
N ALA A 435 21.07 22.08 6.46
CA ALA A 435 21.42 20.67 6.38
C ALA A 435 21.87 20.09 7.73
N VAL A 436 21.26 18.97 8.11
CA VAL A 436 21.69 18.14 9.24
C VAL A 436 22.34 16.88 8.70
N THR A 437 23.54 16.52 9.17
CA THR A 437 24.31 15.37 8.65
C THR A 437 24.61 14.28 9.66
N SER A 438 24.01 14.37 10.85
CA SER A 438 24.11 13.38 11.93
C SER A 438 22.97 12.36 11.87
N ASP A 439 23.16 11.25 12.60
CA ASP A 439 22.15 10.19 12.73
C ASP A 439 20.79 10.79 13.16
N PRO A 440 19.68 10.53 12.43
CA PRO A 440 18.36 11.03 12.80
C PRO A 440 17.86 10.51 14.15
N ARG A 441 18.48 9.47 14.72
CA ARG A 441 18.09 8.82 15.98
C ARG A 441 16.61 8.45 15.98
N LEU A 442 16.21 7.72 14.95
CA LEU A 442 14.90 7.09 14.84
C LEU A 442 14.66 6.09 15.99
N ASN A 443 13.39 5.85 16.35
CA ASN A 443 13.01 5.04 17.52
C ASN A 443 13.25 3.53 17.33
N TYR A 444 13.27 3.07 16.09
CA TYR A 444 13.97 1.86 15.69
C TYR A 444 15.23 2.29 14.92
N ALA A 445 16.09 1.36 14.50
CA ALA A 445 17.04 1.67 13.43
C ALA A 445 16.35 2.25 12.16
N GLY A 446 15.02 2.26 12.08
CA GLY A 446 14.21 2.40 10.88
C GLY A 446 14.11 1.05 10.19
N GLY A 447 13.21 0.91 9.21
CA GLY A 447 13.24 -0.27 8.34
C GLY A 447 12.56 -1.52 8.90
N SER A 448 11.78 -1.42 9.97
CA SER A 448 11.07 -2.55 10.58
C SER A 448 9.59 -2.61 10.21
N ALA A 449 9.11 -1.62 9.44
CA ALA A 449 7.69 -1.54 9.13
C ALA A 449 7.31 -2.61 8.09
N THR A 450 6.23 -3.33 8.38
CA THR A 450 5.61 -4.30 7.47
C THR A 450 4.25 -3.80 6.94
N GLY A 451 3.90 -2.54 7.23
CA GLY A 451 2.65 -1.91 6.85
C GLY A 451 2.40 -0.60 7.60
N PHE A 452 1.32 0.09 7.26
CA PHE A 452 0.95 1.42 7.76
C PHE A 452 0.93 1.52 9.29
N ASN A 453 0.39 0.50 9.99
CA ASN A 453 0.28 0.50 11.45
C ASN A 453 1.56 0.09 12.19
N SER A 454 2.68 -0.11 11.49
CA SER A 454 3.95 -0.61 12.06
C SER A 454 5.13 0.37 11.92
N VAL A 455 4.82 1.64 11.65
CA VAL A 455 5.81 2.70 11.36
C VAL A 455 6.33 3.46 12.58
N ASP A 456 6.03 2.99 13.80
CA ASP A 456 6.47 3.63 15.05
C ASP A 456 7.98 3.79 15.17
N GLY A 457 8.75 3.14 14.29
CA GLY A 457 10.20 3.35 14.15
C GLY A 457 10.67 4.57 13.51
N TYR A 458 9.79 5.24 12.80
CA TYR A 458 10.11 6.50 12.17
C TYR A 458 9.84 7.69 13.09
N LYS A 459 9.38 7.45 14.32
CA LYS A 459 9.36 8.46 15.39
C LYS A 459 10.80 8.84 15.78
N LEU A 460 11.02 10.11 16.07
CA LEU A 460 12.30 10.62 16.55
C LEU A 460 12.47 10.29 18.04
N THR A 461 13.66 9.87 18.45
CA THR A 461 13.96 9.71 19.87
C THR A 461 14.36 11.03 20.52
N THR A 462 14.23 11.12 21.85
CA THR A 462 14.75 12.23 22.64
C THR A 462 16.23 12.46 22.36
N GLY A 463 16.59 13.69 21.99
CA GLY A 463 17.95 14.08 21.62
C GLY A 463 18.30 13.80 20.15
N SER A 464 17.32 13.45 19.32
CA SER A 464 17.48 13.48 17.86
C SER A 464 17.84 14.89 17.37
N PRO A 465 18.80 15.02 16.44
CA PRO A 465 19.17 16.30 15.84
C PRO A 465 18.07 16.87 14.91
N ALA A 466 17.06 16.07 14.56
CA ALA A 466 15.92 16.50 13.74
C ALA A 466 14.86 17.26 14.56
N LEU A 467 14.86 17.14 15.90
CA LEU A 467 13.87 17.79 16.76
C LEU A 467 14.02 19.31 16.74
N GLY A 468 12.99 20.00 16.25
CA GLY A 468 12.92 21.46 16.19
C GLY A 468 13.88 22.12 15.18
N ALA A 469 14.53 21.34 14.31
CA ALA A 469 15.49 21.82 13.32
C ALA A 469 14.85 22.15 11.95
N GLY A 470 13.56 21.86 11.79
CA GLY A 470 12.81 22.11 10.55
C GLY A 470 12.39 23.57 10.39
N SER A 471 12.22 23.97 9.14
CA SER A 471 11.65 25.26 8.74
C SER A 471 10.12 25.20 8.63
N VAL A 472 9.43 26.30 8.91
CA VAL A 472 8.00 26.44 8.62
C VAL A 472 7.80 26.57 7.12
N VAL A 473 6.95 25.73 6.54
CA VAL A 473 6.58 25.78 5.12
C VAL A 473 5.07 26.04 5.03
N ALA A 474 4.64 26.87 4.08
CA ALA A 474 3.23 27.29 3.98
C ALA A 474 2.29 26.09 3.76
N GLU A 475 2.76 25.06 3.05
CA GLU A 475 2.05 23.82 2.77
C GLU A 475 2.36 22.71 3.77
N ALA A 476 2.75 23.04 5.01
CA ALA A 476 3.07 22.05 6.04
C ALA A 476 1.84 21.32 6.62
N GLY A 477 0.61 21.74 6.29
CA GLY A 477 -0.60 21.14 6.85
C GLY A 477 -0.72 21.38 8.36
N ALA A 478 -1.68 20.72 9.01
CA ALA A 478 -1.97 20.92 10.44
C ALA A 478 -1.43 19.80 11.34
N ARG A 479 -0.97 18.68 10.75
CA ARG A 479 -0.49 17.51 11.47
C ARG A 479 0.60 16.78 10.72
N ASP A 480 1.34 15.96 11.45
CA ASP A 480 2.32 15.03 10.90
C ASP A 480 1.70 13.64 10.61
N TYR A 481 2.57 12.68 10.28
CA TYR A 481 2.16 11.28 10.06
C TYR A 481 1.50 10.69 11.32
N PHE A 482 2.05 10.93 12.50
CA PHE A 482 1.64 10.31 13.78
C PHE A 482 0.50 11.03 14.51
N GLY A 483 0.01 12.16 13.98
CA GLY A 483 -1.07 12.95 14.54
C GLY A 483 -0.63 14.12 15.43
N ALA A 484 0.66 14.39 15.57
CA ALA A 484 1.16 15.58 16.25
C ALA A 484 0.86 16.84 15.43
N ALA A 485 0.51 17.93 16.11
CA ALA A 485 0.22 19.22 15.47
C ALA A 485 1.45 19.82 14.78
N VAL A 486 1.23 20.54 13.68
CA VAL A 486 2.27 21.26 12.92
C VAL A 486 1.84 22.71 12.72
N PRO A 487 2.66 23.70 13.16
CA PRO A 487 3.79 23.53 14.07
C PRO A 487 3.32 23.01 15.44
N ARG A 488 4.27 22.57 16.27
CA ARG A 488 3.98 22.28 17.68
C ARG A 488 3.54 23.55 18.42
N ALA A 489 2.98 23.38 19.62
CA ALA A 489 2.56 24.49 20.47
C ALA A 489 3.70 25.47 20.84
N ASP A 490 4.96 25.01 20.81
CA ASP A 490 6.16 25.84 21.02
C ASP A 490 6.66 26.50 19.72
N GLY A 491 5.88 26.44 18.63
CA GLY A 491 6.20 27.01 17.32
C GLY A 491 7.22 26.19 16.51
N LYS A 492 7.72 25.08 17.05
CA LYS A 492 8.78 24.29 16.40
C LYS A 492 8.23 23.31 15.37
N VAL A 493 9.06 23.05 14.37
CA VAL A 493 8.87 22.00 13.37
C VAL A 493 10.09 21.10 13.37
N ASN A 494 9.89 19.79 13.32
CA ASN A 494 10.94 18.81 13.19
C ASN A 494 11.27 18.55 11.72
N ILE A 495 12.43 17.96 11.45
CA ILE A 495 12.75 17.35 10.17
C ILE A 495 12.16 15.91 10.17
N GLY A 496 11.51 15.51 9.08
CA GLY A 496 10.95 14.17 8.88
C GLY A 496 9.45 14.04 9.21
N ALA A 497 8.93 12.83 9.12
CA ALA A 497 7.50 12.54 9.24
C ALA A 497 6.93 12.64 10.67
N ASP A 498 7.78 12.80 11.69
CA ASP A 498 7.41 12.94 13.10
C ASP A 498 7.68 14.36 13.63
N ASN A 499 6.62 15.06 14.00
CA ASN A 499 6.62 16.38 14.61
C ASN A 499 6.39 16.35 16.13
N SER A 500 6.57 15.21 16.80
CA SER A 500 6.49 15.09 18.27
C SER A 500 7.64 15.79 19.00
N SER A 501 7.63 15.78 20.34
CA SER A 501 8.78 16.22 21.16
C SER A 501 9.90 15.16 21.27
N GLY A 502 9.77 14.04 20.56
CA GLY A 502 10.62 12.86 20.66
C GLY A 502 10.14 11.85 21.70
N VAL A 503 10.45 10.58 21.47
CA VAL A 503 10.11 9.44 22.35
C VAL A 503 11.35 8.83 23.01
N ALA A 504 11.17 8.05 24.08
CA ALA A 504 12.27 7.29 24.67
C ALA A 504 12.75 6.20 23.69
N ALA A 505 14.06 5.93 23.66
CA ALA A 505 14.62 4.86 22.83
C ALA A 505 14.03 3.50 23.21
N LYS A 506 13.68 2.70 22.19
CA LYS A 506 12.93 1.46 22.37
C LYS A 506 13.80 0.27 22.77
N VAL A 507 13.27 -0.57 23.66
CA VAL A 507 13.67 -1.98 23.83
C VAL A 507 12.72 -2.84 23.01
N TYR A 508 13.25 -3.70 22.14
CA TYR A 508 12.45 -4.51 21.24
C TYR A 508 11.79 -5.65 22.02
N GLY A 509 10.48 -5.83 21.92
CA GLY A 509 9.74 -6.91 22.59
C GLY A 509 9.99 -8.30 22.01
N SER A 510 10.58 -8.37 20.81
CA SER A 510 10.97 -9.62 20.15
C SER A 510 12.02 -9.36 19.06
N LEU A 511 12.68 -10.41 18.57
CA LEU A 511 13.60 -10.30 17.43
C LEU A 511 12.89 -9.75 16.18
N ARG A 512 11.64 -10.19 15.93
CA ARG A 512 10.85 -9.77 14.77
C ARG A 512 10.59 -8.26 14.77
N GLU A 513 10.36 -7.69 15.94
CA GLU A 513 10.20 -6.25 16.08
C GLU A 513 11.50 -5.47 15.78
N ALA A 514 12.65 -6.13 15.88
CA ALA A 514 13.95 -5.54 15.59
C ALA A 514 14.42 -5.69 14.14
N PHE A 515 13.67 -6.40 13.28
CA PHE A 515 14.06 -6.56 11.87
C PHE A 515 14.21 -5.22 11.18
N ASN A 516 15.26 -5.09 10.37
CA ASN A 516 15.63 -3.84 9.72
C ASN A 516 16.24 -4.03 8.32
N ASN A 517 16.19 -5.27 7.80
CA ASN A 517 16.79 -5.63 6.53
C ASN A 517 15.99 -6.72 5.81
N VAL A 518 15.92 -6.64 4.49
CA VAL A 518 15.30 -7.64 3.60
C VAL A 518 16.37 -8.61 3.10
N GLY A 519 16.58 -9.69 3.84
CA GLY A 519 17.56 -10.73 3.52
C GLY A 519 17.03 -11.80 2.57
N ILE A 520 15.71 -11.90 2.38
CA ILE A 520 15.01 -12.92 1.61
C ILE A 520 14.07 -12.27 0.58
N SER A 521 14.19 -12.66 -0.69
CA SER A 521 13.32 -12.17 -1.76
C SER A 521 12.66 -13.30 -2.54
N ASN A 522 11.60 -12.95 -3.27
CA ASN A 522 10.90 -13.85 -4.18
C ASN A 522 11.66 -13.95 -5.50
N ASP A 523 11.80 -15.15 -6.05
CA ASP A 523 12.40 -15.37 -7.38
C ASP A 523 11.69 -14.58 -8.51
N LEU A 524 10.41 -14.26 -8.34
CA LEU A 524 9.64 -13.43 -9.27
C LEU A 524 9.78 -11.91 -9.02
N ASN A 525 10.33 -11.52 -7.86
CA ASN A 525 10.62 -10.13 -7.52
C ASN A 525 11.96 -10.01 -6.75
N PRO A 526 13.08 -10.40 -7.38
CA PRO A 526 14.38 -10.46 -6.71
C PRO A 526 14.93 -9.08 -6.32
N LYS A 527 14.44 -8.01 -6.96
CA LYS A 527 14.83 -6.61 -6.67
C LYS A 527 14.46 -6.18 -5.24
N ALA A 528 13.47 -6.82 -4.62
CA ALA A 528 13.07 -6.48 -3.25
C ALA A 528 14.16 -6.80 -2.22
N GLY A 529 15.04 -7.77 -2.50
CA GLY A 529 16.08 -8.20 -1.57
C GLY A 529 17.29 -7.26 -1.50
N GLY A 530 18.03 -7.36 -0.40
CA GLY A 530 19.31 -6.69 -0.23
C GLY A 530 19.91 -6.92 1.15
N ILE A 531 20.45 -8.12 1.37
CA ILE A 531 21.22 -8.47 2.58
C ILE A 531 22.51 -7.64 2.67
N SER A 532 23.04 -7.19 1.53
CA SER A 532 24.19 -6.29 1.43
C SER A 532 23.97 -5.29 0.30
N LYS A 533 24.88 -4.31 0.15
CA LYS A 533 24.87 -3.33 -0.96
C LYS A 533 24.83 -3.92 -2.37
N SER A 534 25.16 -5.21 -2.53
CA SER A 534 25.08 -5.88 -3.83
C SER A 534 23.64 -6.08 -4.31
N GLY A 535 22.63 -5.82 -3.47
CA GLY A 535 21.22 -6.13 -3.75
C GLY A 535 20.92 -7.63 -3.79
N ARG A 536 21.88 -8.46 -3.36
CA ARG A 536 21.71 -9.90 -3.25
C ARG A 536 20.89 -10.26 -2.02
N SER A 537 20.22 -11.41 -2.08
CA SER A 537 19.40 -11.94 -1.00
C SER A 537 19.28 -13.45 -1.16
N PHE A 538 18.92 -14.14 -0.08
CA PHE A 538 18.48 -15.53 -0.21
C PHE A 538 17.22 -15.60 -1.06
N SER A 539 17.13 -16.64 -1.91
CA SER A 539 15.86 -17.00 -2.53
C SER A 539 14.97 -17.64 -1.48
N GLY A 540 13.75 -17.10 -1.34
CA GLY A 540 12.74 -17.68 -0.48
C GLY A 540 12.39 -19.11 -0.87
N GLN A 541 12.16 -19.34 -2.16
CA GLN A 541 11.85 -20.65 -2.72
C GLN A 541 12.98 -21.66 -2.47
N ALA A 542 14.24 -21.24 -2.61
CA ALA A 542 15.38 -22.11 -2.34
C ALA A 542 15.50 -22.46 -0.84
N LEU A 543 15.25 -21.50 0.06
CA LEU A 543 15.21 -21.74 1.51
C LEU A 543 14.11 -22.73 1.90
N GLU A 544 12.91 -22.56 1.33
CA GLU A 544 11.79 -23.47 1.59
C GLU A 544 12.09 -24.89 1.09
N ALA A 545 12.70 -25.02 -0.08
CA ALA A 545 13.17 -26.29 -0.63
C ALA A 545 14.25 -26.94 0.26
N ALA A 546 15.07 -26.13 0.92
CA ALA A 546 16.06 -26.58 1.91
C ALA A 546 15.47 -26.85 3.31
N GLY A 547 14.15 -26.75 3.49
CA GLY A 547 13.44 -27.05 4.74
C GLY A 547 13.31 -25.87 5.72
N ILE A 548 13.77 -24.68 5.34
CA ILE A 548 13.64 -23.46 6.14
C ILE A 548 12.41 -22.67 5.65
N LYS A 549 11.28 -22.85 6.34
CA LYS A 549 9.99 -22.29 5.93
C LYS A 549 9.12 -21.86 7.11
N TYR A 550 8.15 -21.00 6.84
CA TYR A 550 7.16 -20.57 7.82
C TYR A 550 6.23 -21.74 8.25
N PRO A 551 5.74 -21.80 9.51
CA PRO A 551 6.01 -20.87 10.61
C PRO A 551 7.26 -21.20 11.44
N SER A 552 7.92 -22.33 11.19
CA SER A 552 9.01 -22.81 12.03
C SER A 552 10.05 -23.58 11.24
N ALA A 553 11.31 -23.45 11.66
CA ALA A 553 12.44 -24.23 11.16
C ALA A 553 13.09 -25.00 12.31
N VAL A 554 13.36 -26.30 12.13
CA VAL A 554 14.06 -27.12 13.12
C VAL A 554 15.49 -27.32 12.67
N VAL A 555 16.45 -26.76 13.41
CA VAL A 555 17.88 -26.80 13.08
C VAL A 555 18.69 -27.06 14.34
N GLY A 556 19.63 -28.02 14.29
CA GLY A 556 20.48 -28.32 15.44
C GLY A 556 19.72 -28.82 16.69
N GLY A 557 18.52 -29.40 16.51
CA GLY A 557 17.64 -29.81 17.60
C GLY A 557 16.82 -28.68 18.24
N VAL A 558 16.91 -27.45 17.71
CA VAL A 558 16.16 -26.27 18.17
C VAL A 558 15.07 -25.92 17.17
N THR A 559 13.86 -25.64 17.67
CA THR A 559 12.75 -25.13 16.86
C THR A 559 12.75 -23.62 16.90
N PHE A 560 13.03 -22.98 15.75
CA PHE A 560 13.01 -21.54 15.59
C PHE A 560 11.64 -21.06 15.09
N ASN A 561 11.15 -19.95 15.65
CA ASN A 561 10.06 -19.18 15.06
C ASN A 561 10.53 -18.50 13.77
N TRP A 562 10.34 -19.15 12.62
CA TRP A 562 10.83 -18.64 11.34
C TRP A 562 9.95 -17.48 10.86
N PRO A 563 10.51 -16.29 10.60
CA PRO A 563 9.71 -15.08 10.40
C PRO A 563 8.99 -15.00 9.05
N GLN A 564 9.46 -15.74 8.07
CA GLN A 564 9.25 -15.40 6.67
C GLN A 564 7.97 -15.99 6.08
N ARG A 565 6.83 -15.28 6.21
CA ARG A 565 5.56 -15.65 5.54
C ARG A 565 5.42 -15.08 4.13
N TYR A 566 5.91 -13.86 3.90
CA TYR A 566 5.79 -13.13 2.63
C TYR A 566 7.10 -12.43 2.29
N TYR A 567 7.67 -12.72 1.12
CA TYR A 567 8.95 -12.16 0.65
C TYR A 567 8.89 -10.66 0.39
N GLY A 568 10.02 -9.97 0.62
CA GLY A 568 10.18 -8.54 0.36
C GLY A 568 9.85 -7.63 1.55
N PHE A 569 9.68 -8.18 2.75
CA PHE A 569 9.61 -7.42 4.00
C PHE A 569 10.88 -7.66 4.84
N PRO A 570 11.19 -6.77 5.80
CA PRO A 570 12.28 -7.00 6.74
C PRO A 570 12.13 -8.34 7.46
N ASP A 571 13.18 -9.16 7.40
CA ASP A 571 13.15 -10.57 7.81
C ASP A 571 14.35 -10.99 8.68
N ASN A 572 15.29 -10.06 8.87
CA ASN A 572 16.43 -10.24 9.74
C ASN A 572 16.84 -8.93 10.41
N VAL A 573 17.61 -9.07 11.49
CA VAL A 573 18.29 -7.95 12.14
C VAL A 573 19.72 -7.91 11.63
N LYS A 574 20.10 -6.82 10.97
CA LYS A 574 21.50 -6.46 10.87
C LYS A 574 21.96 -5.90 12.22
N ALA A 575 22.84 -6.64 12.89
CA ALA A 575 23.26 -6.40 14.26
C ALA A 575 24.04 -5.09 14.41
N ALA A 576 23.52 -4.21 15.28
CA ALA A 576 23.98 -2.85 15.54
C ALA A 576 23.75 -2.46 17.02
N GLY A 577 23.82 -3.42 17.95
CA GLY A 577 23.60 -3.16 19.37
C GLY A 577 22.14 -3.19 19.83
N GLN A 578 21.20 -3.72 19.02
CA GLN A 578 19.79 -3.79 19.39
C GLN A 578 19.61 -4.62 20.67
N ARG A 579 18.81 -4.10 21.62
CA ARG A 579 18.43 -4.81 22.85
C ARG A 579 17.04 -5.42 22.71
N ILE A 580 16.98 -6.74 22.69
CA ILE A 580 15.79 -7.54 22.39
C ILE A 580 15.35 -8.28 23.65
N ALA A 581 14.10 -8.13 24.05
CA ALA A 581 13.48 -8.92 25.11
C ALA A 581 13.36 -10.37 24.65
N VAL A 582 13.81 -11.29 25.52
CA VAL A 582 13.78 -12.74 25.31
C VAL A 582 13.45 -13.33 26.67
N SER A 583 12.54 -14.30 26.72
CA SER A 583 12.18 -15.00 27.96
C SER A 583 12.39 -16.50 27.77
N GLY A 584 13.01 -17.14 28.76
CA GLY A 584 13.28 -18.57 28.75
C GLY A 584 14.47 -18.93 29.63
N SER A 585 14.52 -20.21 30.03
CA SER A 585 15.66 -20.82 30.74
C SER A 585 16.14 -22.00 29.93
N GLY A 586 17.45 -22.17 29.81
CA GLY A 586 18.06 -23.21 28.98
C GLY A 586 19.57 -23.22 29.15
N THR A 587 20.24 -24.11 28.42
CA THR A 587 21.71 -24.18 28.46
C THR A 587 22.36 -23.37 27.34
N LYS A 588 21.58 -22.98 26.32
CA LYS A 588 22.08 -22.30 25.13
C LYS A 588 21.12 -21.23 24.61
N LEU A 589 21.70 -20.21 24.01
CA LEU A 589 21.02 -19.26 23.13
C LEU A 589 21.44 -19.57 21.71
N ALA A 590 20.51 -20.05 20.89
CA ALA A 590 20.75 -20.49 19.53
C ALA A 590 20.35 -19.41 18.52
N PHE A 591 21.06 -19.36 17.38
CA PHE A 591 20.87 -18.37 16.34
C PHE A 591 20.89 -19.01 14.94
N LEU A 592 20.04 -18.49 14.05
CA LEU A 592 20.16 -18.66 12.61
C LEU A 592 20.61 -17.35 11.98
N GLY A 593 21.67 -17.40 11.18
CA GLY A 593 22.26 -16.18 10.64
C GLY A 593 23.29 -16.40 9.54
N ALA A 594 23.78 -15.29 9.01
CA ALA A 594 24.90 -15.24 8.08
C ALA A 594 25.62 -13.90 8.21
N SER A 595 26.88 -13.87 7.82
CA SER A 595 27.63 -12.61 7.67
C SER A 595 27.69 -12.15 6.22
N THR A 596 28.00 -10.88 6.02
CA THR A 596 28.36 -10.32 4.71
C THR A 596 29.74 -9.67 4.76
N PHE A 597 30.44 -9.69 3.61
CA PHE A 597 31.80 -9.15 3.44
C PHE A 597 32.86 -9.83 4.33
N GLY A 598 32.82 -11.16 4.35
CA GLY A 598 33.69 -12.02 5.15
C GLY A 598 33.06 -12.49 6.44
N THR A 599 33.82 -13.28 7.19
CA THR A 599 33.41 -13.68 8.54
C THR A 599 33.35 -12.46 9.44
N GLN A 600 32.20 -12.22 10.07
CA GLN A 600 32.02 -11.16 11.05
C GLN A 600 31.90 -11.76 12.44
N THR A 601 32.39 -11.02 13.43
CA THR A 601 32.40 -11.43 14.84
C THR A 601 32.21 -10.21 15.72
N GLY A 602 31.42 -10.35 16.78
CA GLY A 602 31.25 -9.29 17.77
C GLY A 602 30.76 -9.81 19.11
N THR A 603 30.82 -8.94 20.12
CA THR A 603 30.43 -9.24 21.49
C THR A 603 29.00 -8.79 21.73
N GLY A 604 28.13 -9.73 22.11
CA GLY A 604 26.79 -9.47 22.60
C GLY A 604 26.70 -9.62 24.11
N THR A 605 25.53 -9.34 24.69
CA THR A 605 25.28 -9.48 26.14
C THR A 605 23.93 -10.11 26.41
N VAL A 606 23.89 -11.15 27.23
CA VAL A 606 22.68 -11.68 27.84
C VAL A 606 22.46 -10.97 29.17
N THR A 607 21.25 -10.48 29.41
CA THR A 607 20.80 -9.98 30.71
C THR A 607 19.77 -10.96 31.26
N TYR A 608 19.94 -11.40 32.50
CA TYR A 608 19.03 -12.30 33.19
C TYR A 608 18.01 -11.52 34.04
N THR A 609 16.92 -12.18 34.44
CA THR A 609 15.83 -11.56 35.22
C THR A 609 16.28 -11.11 36.62
N ASP A 610 17.38 -11.64 37.14
CA ASP A 610 18.01 -11.23 38.41
C ASP A 610 18.88 -9.97 38.28
N GLY A 611 18.99 -9.40 37.06
CA GLY A 611 19.81 -8.23 36.75
C GLY A 611 21.28 -8.54 36.44
N SER A 612 21.73 -9.79 36.61
CA SER A 612 23.08 -10.20 36.21
C SER A 612 23.22 -10.25 34.69
N THR A 613 24.44 -10.11 34.19
CA THR A 613 24.75 -10.14 32.76
C THR A 613 25.87 -11.12 32.44
N ALA A 614 25.87 -11.65 31.23
CA ALA A 614 26.94 -12.46 30.67
C ALA A 614 27.24 -12.01 29.24
N ALA A 615 28.53 -11.77 28.94
CA ALA A 615 28.95 -11.50 27.57
C ALA A 615 29.05 -12.80 26.76
N PHE A 616 28.76 -12.72 25.47
CA PHE A 616 28.99 -13.81 24.53
C PHE A 616 29.61 -13.28 23.24
N THR A 617 30.31 -14.15 22.51
CA THR A 617 30.80 -13.84 21.17
C THR A 617 29.89 -14.50 20.15
N LEU A 618 29.38 -13.70 19.20
CA LEU A 618 28.63 -14.19 18.06
C LEU A 618 29.48 -14.06 16.80
N SER A 619 29.64 -15.17 16.09
CA SER A 619 30.40 -15.26 14.84
C SER A 619 29.58 -16.01 13.80
N PHE A 620 29.49 -15.47 12.59
CA PHE A 620 28.92 -16.16 11.44
C PHE A 620 29.89 -16.16 10.27
N GLY A 621 29.97 -17.28 9.57
CA GLY A 621 30.60 -17.35 8.25
C GLY A 621 29.88 -16.43 7.26
N ASP A 622 30.60 -15.96 6.25
CA ASP A 622 30.00 -15.22 5.15
C ASP A 622 28.91 -16.09 4.46
N PHE A 623 27.85 -15.47 3.94
CA PHE A 623 26.78 -16.18 3.24
C PHE A 623 27.26 -16.98 2.01
N TRP A 624 28.41 -16.61 1.42
CA TRP A 624 29.10 -17.34 0.34
C TRP A 624 29.99 -18.49 0.83
N ALA A 625 30.27 -18.59 2.13
CA ALA A 625 31.32 -19.47 2.60
C ALA A 625 31.00 -20.94 2.26
N SER A 626 31.98 -21.62 1.64
CA SER A 626 31.86 -23.05 1.31
C SER A 626 32.12 -23.96 2.50
N THR A 627 32.79 -23.44 3.52
CA THR A 627 33.21 -24.18 4.71
C THR A 627 32.72 -23.45 5.96
N ALA A 628 32.22 -24.19 6.94
CA ALA A 628 31.82 -23.61 8.22
C ALA A 628 33.04 -23.06 8.96
N ILE A 629 32.88 -21.89 9.60
CA ILE A 629 33.83 -21.42 10.61
C ILE A 629 33.65 -22.19 11.92
N ALA A 630 34.61 -22.08 12.84
CA ALA A 630 34.51 -22.69 14.16
C ALA A 630 33.20 -22.30 14.88
N GLY A 631 32.49 -23.29 15.41
CA GLY A 631 31.20 -23.10 16.10
C GLY A 631 29.98 -22.93 15.20
N ASN A 632 30.15 -22.77 13.89
CA ASN A 632 29.04 -22.76 12.94
C ASN A 632 28.75 -24.19 12.44
N THR A 633 27.47 -24.50 12.25
CA THR A 633 27.02 -25.66 11.46
C THR A 633 26.10 -25.18 10.33
N GLN A 634 26.03 -25.92 9.24
CA GLN A 634 25.17 -25.56 8.11
C GLN A 634 23.70 -25.77 8.50
N ALA A 635 22.92 -24.69 8.53
CA ALA A 635 21.47 -24.75 8.75
C ALA A 635 20.72 -25.06 7.45
N ALA A 636 21.13 -24.40 6.36
CA ALA A 636 20.61 -24.65 5.03
C ALA A 636 21.68 -24.40 3.98
N PHE A 637 21.55 -25.11 2.86
CA PHE A 637 22.36 -24.96 1.66
C PHE A 637 21.43 -24.71 0.48
N MET A 638 21.72 -23.66 -0.29
CA MET A 638 21.00 -23.34 -1.51
C MET A 638 22.00 -23.24 -2.66
N THR A 639 21.69 -23.92 -3.77
CA THR A 639 22.51 -23.92 -4.99
C THR A 639 22.38 -22.63 -5.80
N TYR A 640 21.50 -21.72 -5.39
CA TYR A 640 21.30 -20.43 -6.00
C TYR A 640 20.77 -19.42 -4.99
N HIS A 641 20.86 -18.14 -5.36
CA HIS A 641 20.29 -17.04 -4.60
C HIS A 641 19.85 -15.92 -5.56
N ASN A 642 19.18 -14.90 -5.00
CA ASN A 642 18.68 -13.78 -5.78
C ASN A 642 19.68 -12.62 -5.82
N LYS A 643 19.70 -11.93 -6.96
CA LYS A 643 20.52 -10.75 -7.24
C LYS A 643 19.69 -9.70 -7.98
N PRO A 644 20.18 -8.45 -8.08
CA PRO A 644 19.54 -7.47 -8.94
C PRO A 644 19.46 -8.00 -10.38
N PRO A 645 18.26 -7.97 -11.00
CA PRO A 645 18.11 -8.23 -12.42
C PRO A 645 19.02 -7.37 -13.29
N THR A 646 19.44 -7.87 -14.45
CA THR A 646 20.30 -7.13 -15.40
C THR A 646 19.61 -5.89 -15.96
N THR A 647 18.30 -5.97 -16.16
CA THR A 647 17.44 -4.82 -16.43
C THR A 647 16.37 -4.75 -15.36
N TYR A 648 15.86 -3.53 -15.13
CA TYR A 648 14.86 -3.23 -14.11
C TYR A 648 13.71 -4.24 -14.02
N ASN A 649 13.25 -4.78 -15.16
CA ASN A 649 12.04 -5.57 -15.29
C ASN A 649 12.22 -7.04 -15.72
N LEU A 650 13.45 -7.55 -15.80
CA LEU A 650 13.70 -8.91 -16.28
C LEU A 650 14.05 -9.86 -15.13
N ALA A 651 13.05 -10.22 -14.33
CA ALA A 651 13.22 -11.06 -13.13
C ALA A 651 13.97 -12.38 -13.39
N SER A 652 13.83 -12.98 -14.58
CA SER A 652 14.54 -14.21 -14.98
C SER A 652 16.07 -14.11 -14.95
N THR A 653 16.62 -12.89 -14.97
CA THR A 653 18.07 -12.64 -14.83
C THR A 653 18.51 -12.33 -13.40
N GLY A 654 17.57 -12.24 -12.47
CA GLY A 654 17.81 -11.97 -11.04
C GLY A 654 18.20 -13.19 -10.23
N ARG A 655 18.50 -14.31 -10.89
CA ARG A 655 19.00 -15.55 -10.26
C ARG A 655 20.50 -15.69 -10.49
N ASP A 656 21.20 -16.15 -9.47
CA ASP A 656 22.63 -16.46 -9.52
C ASP A 656 22.88 -17.87 -8.97
N GLU A 657 23.42 -18.77 -9.81
CA GLU A 657 23.63 -20.20 -9.51
C GLU A 657 24.88 -20.46 -8.64
N GLN A 658 25.25 -19.48 -7.83
CA GLN A 658 26.33 -19.63 -6.88
C GLN A 658 25.77 -20.04 -5.51
N ASP A 659 26.39 -21.06 -4.94
CA ASP A 659 26.07 -21.64 -3.64
C ASP A 659 26.11 -20.62 -2.51
N VAL A 660 25.11 -20.69 -1.63
CA VAL A 660 25.02 -19.88 -0.42
C VAL A 660 24.54 -20.71 0.76
N ARG A 661 24.85 -20.28 1.98
CA ARG A 661 24.52 -21.01 3.21
C ARG A 661 23.91 -20.10 4.27
N LEU A 662 22.92 -20.65 4.96
CA LEU A 662 22.46 -20.15 6.25
C LEU A 662 23.17 -20.97 7.33
N TRP A 663 23.66 -20.29 8.36
CA TRP A 663 24.44 -20.91 9.42
C TRP A 663 23.63 -20.99 10.72
N PHE A 664 23.87 -22.05 11.48
CA PHE A 664 23.44 -22.22 12.86
C PHE A 664 24.64 -22.05 13.78
N THR A 665 24.43 -21.36 14.90
CA THR A 665 25.40 -21.29 16.00
C THR A 665 24.66 -21.17 17.33
N SER A 666 25.34 -21.44 18.43
CA SER A 666 24.77 -21.28 19.77
C SER A 666 25.83 -20.83 20.76
N VAL A 667 25.44 -20.01 21.74
CA VAL A 667 26.30 -19.57 22.84
C VAL A 667 25.77 -20.12 24.16
N PRO A 668 26.63 -20.42 25.15
CA PRO A 668 26.20 -20.96 26.43
C PRO A 668 25.36 -19.94 27.23
N LEU A 669 24.37 -20.45 27.97
CA LEU A 669 23.61 -19.74 28.99
C LEU A 669 23.87 -20.37 30.36
N ASP A 670 23.61 -19.59 31.41
CA ASP A 670 23.53 -20.12 32.77
C ASP A 670 22.19 -20.87 32.96
N PRO A 671 22.19 -22.21 33.10
CA PRO A 671 20.96 -22.99 33.20
C PRO A 671 20.17 -22.73 34.49
N ALA A 672 20.78 -22.09 35.49
CA ALA A 672 20.10 -21.71 36.73
C ALA A 672 19.34 -20.38 36.62
N LYS A 673 19.43 -19.68 35.48
CA LYS A 673 18.88 -18.33 35.30
C LYS A 673 17.90 -18.24 34.13
N THR A 674 16.99 -17.30 34.24
CA THR A 674 16.03 -16.95 33.17
C THR A 674 16.54 -15.74 32.42
N VAL A 675 16.62 -15.82 31.09
CA VAL A 675 16.98 -14.70 30.23
C VAL A 675 15.86 -13.65 30.28
N ALA A 676 16.25 -12.37 30.33
CA ALA A 676 15.34 -11.22 30.23
C ALA A 676 15.51 -10.45 28.92
N SER A 677 16.76 -10.27 28.46
CA SER A 677 17.05 -9.63 27.17
C SER A 677 18.40 -10.04 26.61
N VAL A 678 18.54 -9.96 25.29
CA VAL A 678 19.78 -10.11 24.55
C VAL A 678 20.10 -8.80 23.83
N THR A 679 21.29 -8.26 24.09
CA THR A 679 21.86 -7.19 23.28
C THR A 679 22.74 -7.82 22.21
N LEU A 680 22.37 -7.62 20.94
CA LEU A 680 23.16 -8.10 19.80
C LEU A 680 24.49 -7.34 19.69
N PRO A 681 25.53 -7.91 19.07
CA PRO A 681 26.76 -7.19 18.81
C PRO A 681 26.55 -5.91 17.99
N ASP A 682 27.39 -4.92 18.20
CA ASP A 682 27.52 -3.77 17.30
C ASP A 682 28.68 -4.01 16.32
N VAL A 683 28.33 -4.45 15.10
CA VAL A 683 29.29 -4.88 14.07
C VAL A 683 29.15 -4.06 12.79
N GLY A 684 29.18 -2.74 12.94
CA GLY A 684 29.20 -1.80 11.80
C GLY A 684 27.87 -1.10 11.50
N GLY A 685 26.96 -1.04 12.49
CA GLY A 685 25.70 -0.31 12.39
C GLY A 685 24.63 -0.96 11.50
N PRO A 686 23.45 -0.33 11.36
CA PRO A 686 22.30 -0.92 10.66
C PRO A 686 22.40 -0.85 9.13
N LEU A 687 23.30 -0.06 8.56
CA LEU A 687 23.50 0.10 7.09
C LEU A 687 23.92 -1.22 6.46
N ALA A 688 23.46 -1.61 5.27
CA ALA A 688 23.83 -2.89 4.63
C ALA A 688 25.29 -2.98 4.07
N THR A 689 26.27 -2.63 4.91
CA THR A 689 27.74 -2.87 4.81
C THR A 689 28.12 -4.26 5.35
N ALA A 690 29.41 -4.53 5.62
CA ALA A 690 29.86 -5.68 6.41
C ALA A 690 29.08 -5.78 7.73
N GLY A 691 28.66 -6.99 8.13
CA GLY A 691 27.97 -7.19 9.39
C GLY A 691 27.36 -8.58 9.57
N ILE A 692 26.78 -8.79 10.74
CA ILE A 692 26.05 -10.01 11.13
C ILE A 692 24.56 -9.81 10.89
N HIS A 693 23.92 -10.77 10.21
CA HIS A 693 22.48 -10.84 10.01
C HIS A 693 21.89 -11.99 10.83
N VAL A 694 20.94 -11.67 11.71
CA VAL A 694 20.24 -12.63 12.57
C VAL A 694 18.80 -12.79 12.09
N PHE A 695 18.47 -13.96 11.55
CA PHE A 695 17.14 -14.30 11.03
C PHE A 695 16.24 -14.91 12.11
N ALA A 696 16.82 -15.68 13.04
CA ALA A 696 16.10 -16.27 14.16
C ALA A 696 17.00 -16.42 15.39
N MET A 697 16.39 -16.40 16.57
CA MET A 697 17.06 -16.53 17.87
C MET A 697 16.11 -17.20 18.87
N GLU A 698 16.57 -18.22 19.59
CA GLU A 698 15.77 -18.96 20.57
C GLU A 698 16.60 -19.42 21.77
N VAL A 699 15.98 -19.51 22.94
CA VAL A 699 16.56 -20.16 24.13
C VAL A 699 16.27 -21.66 24.08
N SER A 700 17.28 -22.50 24.32
CA SER A 700 17.17 -23.97 24.24
C SER A 700 17.87 -24.71 25.38
#